data_AF-A0AAV4EVI1-F1
#
_entry.id   AF-A0AAV4EVI1-F1
#
_cell.length_a   1.000
_cell.length_b   1.000
_cell.length_c   1.000
_cell.angle_alpha   90.00
_cell.angle_beta   90.00
_cell.angle_gamma   90.00
#
_symmetry.space_group_name_H-M   'P 1'
#
loop_
_entity.id
_entity.type
_entity.pdbx_description
1 polymer ?
#
loop_
_entity_poly.entity_id
_entity_poly.type
_entity_poly.pdbx_seq_one_letter_code
_entity_poly.pdbx_strand_id
1 'polypeptide(L)'
;MSEQQDTHAVDEKKAEKMDKEEEKKDEDKLEEDNASNVGEDDDLDDVDTGLTLMTGEEYMPAIAALPPKVVKQEENQVEVSASPAFQCLDELFQEGKLTGTKVAFLKAKYTELHETLKRTRTNEGVLLQQAKTYTNELDVQRVELEKGDNFPESSNTEVSKLREQLLKYHNDLSQAEEKQYQLEYKIETLEEEKKIIEREYNRLPKQGEIEKKIKELQAGTEEMKKEIVQRQIEAKTLREDLDSTQRQTAADKKEYEKLTDELEKLKADLVQINTLPGQTAKEADKIQRQKNGITSQLEVLNNEYQQLSEVVKELEEQRKVLEEEKYDADKELEKLRSDLKEKELQLDVRMKDFENVKEREVHLLGDRATVDMSLRHMLLEKKTQHDVHSRKLREKDRDSRSLKKAELHLKVAEESLNHTKSIYDKVKSQVGSLPKDDGSTVKKREDLQKEVEQTKRALAQQNSLTAVEHVKLEASAAEEQNLLYEQSDLRIEVVELTRLAAIKADEREQKARDFMRAEMKYHRAVEDLKTKQLQIQDHQKKFQEMQLKLKEFAKLYDVIKNERNKCVNLIQTSTQKSAEMKEKIKILHNEIEILRTAVMQKDKDLQKYRLKRMNAIVMRDSMRNELAKQQRLEEEMREKREQQKMDMSKLNLMINQGEEQMVKLRKRYEKNVQHRNDRGVKLIERNEEVCVFCEKVNIQDQMIRNGEVELKSKEEEIRFLELQSQEEKRSVQLLHKAMPNKVNMEKELVTLQIQVR
;
A
#
# COMPACT_ATOMS: atom_id res chain seq x y z
N MET A 1 2.16 22.35 -68.32
CA MET A 1 2.98 23.36 -69.01
C MET A 1 3.66 24.19 -67.95
N SER A 2 5.00 24.09 -67.90
CA SER A 2 5.98 25.04 -67.33
C SER A 2 5.72 25.53 -65.90
N GLU A 3 6.35 24.96 -64.86
CA GLU A 3 7.77 25.11 -64.46
C GLU A 3 8.25 26.57 -64.32
N GLN A 4 8.84 26.83 -63.15
CA GLN A 4 9.87 27.83 -62.78
C GLN A 4 9.47 28.89 -61.73
N GLN A 5 10.48 29.16 -60.89
CA GLN A 5 10.67 30.23 -59.88
C GLN A 5 10.20 29.88 -58.45
N ASP A 6 10.99 30.02 -57.37
CA ASP A 6 12.35 30.55 -57.22
C ASP A 6 12.93 30.18 -55.83
N THR A 7 14.22 29.80 -55.85
CA THR A 7 15.35 30.10 -54.93
C THR A 7 15.37 29.86 -53.40
N HIS A 8 16.46 29.17 -53.01
CA HIS A 8 17.38 29.36 -51.85
C HIS A 8 16.88 29.10 -50.42
N ALA A 9 17.63 28.49 -49.49
CA ALA A 9 18.86 27.69 -49.48
C ALA A 9 18.90 27.04 -48.07
N VAL A 10 19.21 25.75 -47.99
CA VAL A 10 19.42 24.99 -46.75
C VAL A 10 20.81 24.37 -46.86
N ASP A 11 21.68 24.70 -45.90
CA ASP A 11 22.96 24.06 -45.58
C ASP A 11 23.21 24.43 -44.09
N GLU A 12 23.70 23.59 -43.18
CA GLU A 12 24.53 22.39 -43.33
C GLU A 12 24.47 21.58 -42.01
N LYS A 13 24.34 20.25 -42.14
CA LYS A 13 24.60 19.24 -41.10
C LYS A 13 25.73 18.35 -41.62
N LYS A 14 26.81 18.19 -40.86
CA LYS A 14 27.82 17.08 -40.82
C LYS A 14 29.20 17.69 -40.45
N ALA A 15 30.15 17.01 -39.82
CA ALA A 15 30.27 15.67 -39.30
C ALA A 15 31.42 15.67 -38.27
N GLU A 16 31.33 14.73 -37.33
CA GLU A 16 32.34 14.37 -36.36
C GLU A 16 33.58 13.69 -36.97
N LYS A 17 34.70 13.91 -36.25
CA LYS A 17 35.83 13.00 -35.97
C LYS A 17 36.83 12.70 -37.09
N MET A 18 38.00 13.34 -36.94
CA MET A 18 39.30 12.90 -37.44
C MET A 18 40.19 12.42 -36.29
N ASP A 19 40.74 11.23 -36.53
CA ASP A 19 41.98 10.59 -36.12
C ASP A 19 42.99 11.31 -35.21
N LYS A 20 43.52 10.50 -34.27
CA LYS A 20 44.86 10.65 -33.70
C LYS A 20 45.64 9.36 -33.99
N GLU A 21 46.70 9.51 -34.77
CA GLU A 21 47.76 8.52 -34.98
C GLU A 21 48.87 8.65 -33.93
N GLU A 22 49.53 7.50 -33.68
CA GLU A 22 50.97 7.30 -33.38
C GLU A 22 51.57 7.83 -32.07
N GLU A 23 52.46 7.17 -31.32
CA GLU A 23 53.35 5.98 -31.44
C GLU A 23 53.45 5.32 -30.03
N LYS A 24 53.38 4.00 -29.83
CA LYS A 24 54.35 2.90 -30.04
C LYS A 24 55.53 2.81 -29.04
N LYS A 25 55.70 1.58 -28.51
CA LYS A 25 56.94 0.91 -28.06
C LYS A 25 57.47 1.28 -26.67
N ASP A 26 58.11 0.40 -25.91
CA ASP A 26 58.38 -1.04 -25.94
C ASP A 26 58.77 -1.39 -24.49
N GLU A 27 58.65 -2.67 -24.13
CA GLU A 27 59.56 -3.45 -23.27
C GLU A 27 58.89 -4.23 -22.13
N ASP A 28 58.87 -5.54 -22.40
CA ASP A 28 58.80 -6.66 -21.49
C ASP A 28 59.81 -6.54 -20.34
N LYS A 29 59.42 -7.05 -19.16
CA LYS A 29 60.12 -8.19 -18.54
C LYS A 29 59.32 -8.78 -17.37
N LEU A 30 59.05 -10.07 -17.55
CA LEU A 30 58.78 -11.09 -16.56
C LEU A 30 59.98 -11.32 -15.63
N GLU A 31 59.66 -11.86 -14.45
CA GLU A 31 60.38 -12.78 -13.55
C GLU A 31 60.19 -12.28 -12.11
N GLU A 32 59.33 -12.92 -11.30
CA GLU A 32 59.53 -14.21 -10.63
C GLU A 32 60.82 -14.25 -9.80
N ASP A 33 60.64 -14.19 -8.48
CA ASP A 33 61.11 -15.21 -7.53
C ASP A 33 60.55 -14.82 -6.13
N ASN A 34 59.54 -15.51 -5.57
CA ASN A 34 59.60 -16.86 -4.98
C ASN A 34 60.86 -17.02 -4.13
N ALA A 35 60.76 -17.30 -2.84
CA ALA A 35 60.46 -18.60 -2.24
C ALA A 35 61.37 -18.62 -0.99
N SER A 36 61.15 -19.33 0.10
CA SER A 36 60.25 -20.41 0.45
C SER A 36 60.65 -20.83 1.87
N ASN A 37 59.79 -21.66 2.46
CA ASN A 37 60.18 -22.83 3.27
C ASN A 37 60.80 -22.56 4.65
N VAL A 38 60.48 -23.30 5.70
CA VAL A 38 60.13 -24.73 5.86
C VAL A 38 59.15 -24.76 7.06
N GLY A 39 58.04 -25.51 7.05
CA GLY A 39 57.97 -26.97 7.28
C GLY A 39 58.19 -27.27 8.77
N GLU A 40 57.60 -28.26 9.42
CA GLU A 40 56.80 -29.42 9.04
C GLU A 40 56.34 -30.05 10.39
N ASP A 41 55.29 -30.86 10.31
CA ASP A 41 54.98 -32.03 11.15
C ASP A 41 54.35 -31.88 12.56
N ASP A 42 53.10 -32.31 12.57
CA ASP A 42 52.51 -33.45 13.31
C ASP A 42 52.42 -33.47 14.84
N ASP A 43 51.14 -33.63 15.23
CA ASP A 43 50.60 -34.66 16.12
C ASP A 43 49.88 -34.21 17.42
N LEU A 44 48.57 -34.47 17.35
CA LEU A 44 47.70 -35.10 18.35
C LEU A 44 47.05 -34.28 19.48
N ASP A 45 45.72 -34.46 19.48
CA ASP A 45 44.75 -34.50 20.58
C ASP A 45 44.56 -33.24 21.43
N ASP A 46 43.39 -32.61 21.33
CA ASP A 46 42.32 -32.96 22.27
C ASP A 46 40.94 -32.43 21.86
N VAL A 47 39.93 -33.22 22.23
CA VAL A 47 38.50 -33.08 21.94
C VAL A 47 37.85 -32.22 23.02
N ASP A 48 37.03 -31.22 22.68
CA ASP A 48 35.73 -31.09 23.33
C ASP A 48 34.70 -30.28 22.54
N THR A 49 33.49 -30.80 22.66
CA THR A 49 32.20 -30.54 22.07
C THR A 49 31.55 -29.20 22.44
N GLY A 50 30.69 -28.69 21.57
CA GLY A 50 29.84 -27.54 21.88
C GLY A 50 29.03 -27.00 20.71
N LEU A 51 27.96 -27.70 20.34
CA LEU A 51 26.90 -27.26 19.41
C LEU A 51 26.46 -25.81 19.65
N THR A 52 26.10 -25.08 18.59
CA THR A 52 24.71 -24.59 18.36
C THR A 52 24.56 -23.92 16.98
N LEU A 53 23.81 -24.61 16.13
CA LEU A 53 22.83 -24.15 15.12
C LEU A 53 23.03 -22.81 14.38
N MET A 54 23.22 -22.94 13.06
CA MET A 54 22.52 -22.11 12.08
C MET A 54 21.71 -22.98 11.13
N THR A 55 20.42 -22.71 11.17
CA THR A 55 19.32 -23.18 10.33
C THR A 55 19.46 -22.75 8.87
N GLY A 56 19.08 -23.61 7.93
CA GLY A 56 18.61 -23.16 6.61
C GLY A 56 18.87 -24.11 5.44
N GLU A 57 18.13 -25.21 5.34
CA GLU A 57 17.75 -25.76 4.03
C GLU A 57 16.29 -26.22 4.06
N GLU A 58 15.53 -25.72 3.09
CA GLU A 58 14.11 -25.98 2.89
C GLU A 58 13.86 -27.46 2.58
N TYR A 59 13.20 -28.17 3.48
CA TYR A 59 12.60 -29.46 3.17
C TYR A 59 11.41 -29.24 2.24
N MET A 60 11.62 -29.51 0.95
CA MET A 60 10.55 -29.81 0.00
C MET A 60 9.67 -30.94 0.56
N PRO A 61 8.33 -30.82 0.57
CA PRO A 61 7.47 -31.88 1.07
C PRO A 61 7.58 -33.10 0.14
N ALA A 62 7.88 -34.26 0.73
CA ALA A 62 7.89 -35.53 0.03
C ALA A 62 6.53 -35.75 -0.66
N ILE A 63 6.57 -35.97 -1.98
CA ILE A 63 5.39 -36.31 -2.78
C ILE A 63 4.86 -37.65 -2.25
N ALA A 64 3.78 -37.59 -1.46
CA ALA A 64 3.05 -38.78 -1.03
C ALA A 64 2.35 -39.36 -2.26
N ALA A 65 2.94 -40.42 -2.84
CA ALA A 65 2.29 -41.21 -3.87
C ALA A 65 1.02 -41.84 -3.28
N LEU A 66 -0.15 -41.40 -3.74
CA LEU A 66 -1.42 -42.04 -3.45
C LEU A 66 -1.34 -43.53 -3.87
N PRO A 67 -1.73 -44.49 -3.02
CA PRO A 67 -1.66 -45.90 -3.36
C PRO A 67 -2.60 -46.21 -4.52
N PRO A 68 -2.20 -47.04 -5.50
CA PRO A 68 -3.07 -47.42 -6.60
C PRO A 68 -4.32 -48.12 -6.07
N LYS A 69 -5.50 -47.75 -6.57
CA LYS A 69 -6.73 -48.51 -6.32
C LYS A 69 -6.56 -49.91 -6.92
N VAL A 70 -6.30 -50.89 -6.07
CA VAL A 70 -6.30 -52.31 -6.44
C VAL A 70 -7.74 -52.70 -6.78
N VAL A 71 -8.09 -52.67 -8.06
CA VAL A 71 -9.27 -53.36 -8.55
C VAL A 71 -8.97 -54.84 -8.46
N LYS A 72 -9.53 -55.52 -7.45
CA LYS A 72 -9.56 -56.98 -7.40
C LYS A 72 -10.45 -57.48 -8.53
N GLN A 73 -9.89 -57.64 -9.72
CA GLN A 73 -10.45 -58.57 -10.70
C GLN A 73 -9.92 -59.95 -10.33
N GLU A 74 -10.80 -60.78 -9.76
CA GLU A 74 -10.62 -62.23 -9.70
C GLU A 74 -10.69 -62.78 -11.13
N GLU A 75 -9.59 -62.68 -11.87
CA GLU A 75 -9.41 -63.51 -13.06
C GLU A 75 -8.88 -64.85 -12.60
N ASN A 76 -9.81 -65.80 -12.49
CA ASN A 76 -9.54 -67.21 -12.35
C ASN A 76 -8.43 -67.65 -13.32
N GLN A 77 -7.61 -68.59 -12.88
CA GLN A 77 -6.55 -69.22 -13.65
C GLN A 77 -7.12 -69.81 -14.95
N VAL A 78 -7.14 -69.03 -16.03
CA VAL A 78 -7.46 -69.53 -17.37
C VAL A 78 -6.16 -70.05 -17.96
N GLU A 79 -6.09 -71.34 -18.27
CA GLU A 79 -4.98 -71.92 -19.03
C GLU A 79 -4.78 -71.11 -20.32
N VAL A 80 -3.53 -70.77 -20.65
CA VAL A 80 -3.19 -69.87 -21.78
C VAL A 80 -3.77 -70.34 -23.11
N SER A 81 -3.97 -71.65 -23.26
CA SER A 81 -4.61 -72.33 -24.39
C SER A 81 -6.09 -71.96 -24.60
N ALA A 82 -6.79 -71.50 -23.55
CA ALA A 82 -8.19 -71.08 -23.60
C ALA A 82 -8.36 -69.55 -23.71
N SER A 83 -7.26 -68.80 -23.88
CA SER A 83 -7.32 -67.35 -24.08
C SER A 83 -8.04 -67.00 -25.39
N PRO A 84 -8.88 -65.95 -25.42
CA PRO A 84 -9.48 -65.42 -26.65
C PRO A 84 -8.44 -65.14 -27.74
N ALA A 85 -7.21 -64.78 -27.34
CA ALA A 85 -6.11 -64.55 -28.28
C ALA A 85 -5.64 -65.85 -28.97
N PHE A 86 -5.64 -66.99 -28.28
CA PHE A 86 -5.33 -68.29 -28.88
C PHE A 86 -6.43 -68.76 -29.82
N GLN A 87 -7.70 -68.51 -29.46
CA GLN A 87 -8.87 -68.83 -30.30
C GLN A 87 -8.88 -68.01 -31.59
N CYS A 88 -8.65 -66.70 -31.53
CA CYS A 88 -8.52 -65.88 -32.73
C CYS A 88 -7.34 -66.31 -33.63
N LEU A 89 -6.23 -66.75 -33.05
CA LEU A 89 -5.10 -67.25 -33.82
C LEU A 89 -5.39 -68.59 -34.51
N ASP A 90 -6.23 -69.45 -33.92
CA ASP A 90 -6.71 -70.69 -34.54
C ASP A 90 -7.77 -70.44 -35.62
N GLU A 91 -8.68 -69.49 -35.41
CA GLU A 91 -9.66 -69.08 -36.43
C GLU A 91 -8.96 -68.51 -37.67
N LEU A 92 -7.95 -67.65 -37.48
CA LEU A 92 -7.15 -67.09 -38.58
C LEU A 92 -6.30 -68.15 -39.31
N PHE A 93 -5.97 -69.27 -38.66
CA PHE A 93 -5.36 -70.44 -39.31
C PHE A 93 -6.39 -71.20 -40.16
N GLN A 94 -7.59 -71.45 -39.62
CA GLN A 94 -8.68 -72.16 -40.32
C GLN A 94 -9.17 -71.38 -41.56
N GLU A 95 -9.16 -70.05 -41.51
CA GLU A 95 -9.47 -69.18 -42.66
C GLU A 95 -8.34 -69.14 -43.72
N GLY A 96 -7.22 -69.85 -43.51
CA GLY A 96 -6.09 -69.91 -44.44
C GLY A 96 -5.25 -68.62 -44.53
N LYS A 97 -5.53 -67.61 -43.70
CA LYS A 97 -4.86 -66.30 -43.72
C LYS A 97 -3.49 -66.32 -43.04
N LEU A 98 -3.25 -67.27 -42.14
CA LEU A 98 -1.96 -67.46 -41.49
C LEU A 98 -1.45 -68.89 -41.73
N THR A 99 -0.16 -69.04 -42.01
CA THR A 99 0.49 -70.34 -42.10
C THR A 99 0.74 -70.91 -40.70
N GLY A 100 0.72 -72.25 -40.56
CA GLY A 100 0.82 -72.92 -39.27
C GLY A 100 2.07 -72.57 -38.46
N THR A 101 3.19 -72.32 -39.14
CA THR A 101 4.44 -71.83 -38.54
C THR A 101 4.30 -70.45 -37.91
N LYS A 102 3.50 -69.56 -38.51
CA LYS A 102 3.30 -68.19 -38.03
C LYS A 102 2.34 -68.14 -36.84
N VAL A 103 1.33 -68.99 -36.84
CA VAL A 103 0.43 -69.17 -35.69
C VAL A 103 1.16 -69.79 -34.50
N ALA A 104 1.98 -70.82 -34.71
CA ALA A 104 2.81 -71.39 -33.65
C ALA A 104 3.77 -70.36 -33.04
N PHE A 105 4.39 -69.52 -33.87
CA PHE A 105 5.27 -68.43 -33.40
C PHE A 105 4.52 -67.37 -32.58
N LEU A 106 3.35 -66.93 -33.04
CA LEU A 106 2.53 -65.93 -32.33
C LEU A 106 1.96 -66.49 -31.02
N LYS A 107 1.52 -67.75 -31.03
CA LYS A 107 1.11 -68.46 -29.82
C LYS A 107 2.28 -68.53 -28.83
N ALA A 108 3.47 -68.94 -29.26
CA ALA A 108 4.66 -68.98 -28.40
C ALA A 108 5.00 -67.61 -27.80
N LYS A 109 4.96 -66.53 -28.60
CA LYS A 109 5.16 -65.15 -28.12
C LYS A 109 4.11 -64.72 -27.09
N TYR A 110 2.85 -65.10 -27.30
CA TYR A 110 1.78 -64.78 -26.35
C TYR A 110 1.96 -65.57 -25.04
N THR A 111 2.36 -66.84 -25.10
CA THR A 111 2.69 -67.63 -23.89
C THR A 111 3.85 -67.01 -23.11
N GLU A 112 4.91 -66.58 -23.80
CA GLU A 112 6.07 -65.92 -23.20
C GLU A 112 5.67 -64.61 -22.50
N LEU A 113 4.81 -63.81 -23.13
CA LEU A 113 4.28 -62.57 -22.56
C LEU A 113 3.41 -62.83 -21.32
N HIS A 114 2.58 -63.87 -21.37
CA HIS A 114 1.74 -64.25 -20.24
C HIS A 114 2.57 -64.79 -19.06
N GLU A 115 3.60 -65.58 -19.33
CA GLU A 115 4.53 -66.03 -18.29
C GLU A 115 5.32 -64.89 -17.66
N THR A 116 5.80 -63.93 -18.46
CA THR A 116 6.50 -62.75 -17.93
C THR A 116 5.60 -61.88 -17.09
N LEU A 117 4.33 -61.67 -17.48
CA LEU A 117 3.32 -60.98 -16.68
C LEU A 117 3.04 -61.71 -15.35
N LYS A 118 2.92 -63.04 -15.41
CA LYS A 118 2.73 -63.87 -14.21
C LYS A 118 3.91 -63.73 -13.25
N ARG A 119 5.15 -63.79 -13.76
CA ARG A 119 6.37 -63.59 -12.95
C ARG A 119 6.46 -62.20 -12.33
N THR A 120 6.06 -61.16 -13.05
CA THR A 120 6.06 -59.79 -12.51
C THR A 120 5.03 -59.63 -11.40
N ARG A 121 3.81 -60.15 -11.58
CA ARG A 121 2.77 -60.12 -10.53
C ARG A 121 3.15 -60.91 -9.29
N THR A 122 3.79 -62.07 -9.44
CA THR A 122 4.29 -62.84 -8.29
C THR A 122 5.40 -62.09 -7.56
N ASN A 123 6.31 -61.43 -8.28
CA ASN A 123 7.38 -60.64 -7.67
C ASN A 123 6.83 -59.40 -6.94
N GLU A 124 5.84 -58.72 -7.53
CA GLU A 124 5.16 -57.59 -6.89
C GLU A 124 4.46 -58.01 -5.59
N GLY A 125 3.80 -59.17 -5.58
CA GLY A 125 3.20 -59.75 -4.38
C GLY A 125 4.22 -60.04 -3.28
N VAL A 126 5.38 -60.61 -3.63
CA VAL A 126 6.47 -60.88 -2.67
C VAL A 126 7.04 -59.58 -2.10
N LEU A 127 7.27 -58.57 -2.93
CA LEU A 127 7.79 -57.26 -2.50
C LEU A 127 6.80 -56.53 -1.60
N LEU A 128 5.50 -56.60 -1.86
CA LEU A 128 4.47 -56.04 -0.98
C LEU A 128 4.39 -56.75 0.37
N GLN A 129 4.61 -58.07 0.40
CA GLN A 129 4.65 -58.83 1.64
C GLN A 129 5.90 -58.44 2.46
N GLN A 130 7.06 -58.30 1.81
CA GLN A 130 8.30 -57.84 2.44
C GLN A 130 8.19 -56.41 2.97
N ALA A 131 7.54 -55.51 2.23
CA ALA A 131 7.29 -54.15 2.70
C ALA A 131 6.44 -54.14 3.98
N LYS A 132 5.40 -54.98 4.06
CA LYS A 132 4.59 -55.12 5.28
C LYS A 132 5.38 -55.69 6.46
N THR A 133 6.22 -56.70 6.24
CA THR A 133 7.04 -57.26 7.32
C THR A 133 8.05 -56.23 7.84
N TYR A 134 8.73 -55.49 6.96
CA TYR A 134 9.67 -54.45 7.38
C TYR A 134 8.99 -53.26 8.07
N THR A 135 7.77 -52.90 7.66
CA THR A 135 7.00 -51.84 8.34
C THR A 135 6.65 -52.27 9.77
N ASN A 136 6.21 -53.52 9.96
CA ASN A 136 5.93 -54.06 11.29
C ASN A 136 7.19 -54.19 12.15
N GLU A 137 8.32 -54.61 11.58
CA GLU A 137 9.60 -54.66 12.30
C GLU A 137 10.08 -53.26 12.71
N LEU A 138 9.89 -52.25 11.86
CA LEU A 138 10.18 -50.86 12.20
C LEU A 138 9.29 -50.34 13.33
N ASP A 139 8.00 -50.70 13.35
CA ASP A 139 7.10 -50.32 14.44
C ASP A 139 7.48 -51.01 15.75
N VAL A 140 7.88 -52.29 15.72
CA VAL A 140 8.37 -53.01 16.90
C VAL A 140 9.68 -52.41 17.41
N GLN A 141 10.63 -52.11 16.53
CA GLN A 141 11.91 -51.47 16.89
C GLN A 141 11.72 -50.05 17.42
N ARG A 142 10.74 -49.30 16.90
CA ARG A 142 10.37 -47.98 17.45
C ARG A 142 9.83 -48.09 18.88
N VAL A 143 8.97 -49.08 19.15
CA VAL A 143 8.45 -49.34 20.50
C VAL A 143 9.54 -49.85 21.45
N GLU A 144 10.53 -50.61 20.96
CA GLU A 144 11.68 -51.03 21.78
C GLU A 144 12.65 -49.88 22.08
N LEU A 145 12.88 -48.98 21.13
CA LEU A 145 13.64 -47.74 21.36
C LEU A 145 12.92 -46.83 22.38
N GLU A 146 11.60 -46.64 22.27
CA GLU A 146 10.82 -45.89 23.28
C GLU A 146 10.83 -46.54 24.67
N LYS A 147 11.09 -47.85 24.78
CA LYS A 147 11.29 -48.55 26.06
C LYS A 147 12.72 -48.45 26.58
N GLY A 148 13.71 -48.30 25.70
CA GLY A 148 15.11 -48.02 26.07
C GLY A 148 15.30 -46.59 26.59
N ASP A 149 14.57 -45.62 26.02
CA ASP A 149 14.59 -44.22 26.45
C ASP A 149 13.82 -43.99 27.76
N ASN A 150 12.86 -44.86 28.08
CA ASN A 150 12.21 -44.89 29.39
C ASN A 150 12.97 -45.83 30.34
N PHE A 151 14.15 -45.39 30.78
CA PHE A 151 14.88 -46.05 31.86
C PHE A 151 14.05 -46.01 33.15
N PRO A 152 13.76 -47.14 33.81
CA PRO A 152 13.01 -47.13 35.06
C PRO A 152 13.90 -46.56 36.17
N GLU A 153 13.76 -45.26 36.43
CA GLU A 153 14.47 -44.51 37.48
C GLU A 153 14.06 -44.92 38.91
N SER A 154 13.52 -46.13 39.10
CA SER A 154 12.98 -46.56 40.38
C SER A 154 12.97 -48.09 40.60
N SER A 155 13.91 -48.82 40.02
CA SER A 155 14.29 -50.12 40.61
C SER A 155 15.62 -49.96 41.34
N ASN A 156 15.53 -49.52 42.60
CA ASN A 156 16.59 -49.39 43.58
C ASN A 156 17.11 -50.77 44.02
N THR A 157 17.55 -51.58 43.06
CA THR A 157 18.12 -52.91 43.28
C THR A 157 19.59 -52.74 43.65
N GLU A 158 20.09 -53.58 44.57
CA GLU A 158 21.49 -53.52 45.03
C GLU A 158 22.50 -53.59 43.88
N VAL A 159 22.15 -54.24 42.78
CA VAL A 159 22.98 -54.33 41.57
C VAL A 159 23.21 -52.96 40.92
N SER A 160 22.22 -52.06 40.92
CA SER A 160 22.41 -50.68 40.44
C SER A 160 23.31 -49.87 41.37
N LYS A 161 23.13 -49.99 42.70
CA LYS A 161 24.01 -49.30 43.68
C LYS A 161 25.44 -49.81 43.62
N LEU A 162 25.64 -51.12 43.46
CA LEU A 162 26.96 -51.72 43.34
C LEU A 162 27.62 -51.34 42.02
N ARG A 163 26.88 -51.28 40.90
CA ARG A 163 27.42 -50.77 39.62
C ARG A 163 27.80 -49.30 39.71
N GLU A 164 26.97 -48.46 40.34
CA GLU A 164 27.26 -47.04 40.54
C GLU A 164 28.49 -46.83 41.42
N GLN A 165 28.63 -47.62 42.50
CA GLN A 165 29.83 -47.60 43.34
C GLN A 165 31.07 -48.10 42.59
N LEU A 166 30.96 -49.17 41.79
CA LEU A 166 32.08 -49.72 41.03
C LEU A 166 32.52 -48.74 39.93
N LEU A 167 31.59 -48.10 39.24
CA LEU A 167 31.89 -47.06 38.26
C LEU A 167 32.54 -45.84 38.92
N LYS A 168 32.04 -45.44 40.10
CA LYS A 168 32.63 -44.35 40.88
C LYS A 168 34.06 -44.68 41.32
N TYR A 169 34.30 -45.86 41.89
CA TYR A 169 35.64 -46.27 42.30
C TYR A 169 36.58 -46.48 41.10
N HIS A 170 36.07 -46.92 39.95
CA HIS A 170 36.87 -47.04 38.74
C HIS A 170 37.28 -45.67 38.18
N ASN A 171 36.36 -44.71 38.15
CA ASN A 171 36.66 -43.33 37.77
C ASN A 171 37.60 -42.66 38.77
N ASP A 172 37.39 -42.85 40.07
CA ASP A 172 38.28 -42.32 41.12
C ASP A 172 39.69 -42.92 41.01
N LEU A 173 39.81 -44.20 40.67
CA LEU A 173 41.10 -44.87 40.42
C LEU A 173 41.79 -44.30 39.17
N SER A 174 41.07 -44.22 38.05
CA SER A 174 41.62 -43.65 36.80
C SER A 174 42.08 -42.21 36.98
N GLN A 175 41.33 -41.40 37.73
CA GLN A 175 41.69 -40.03 38.04
C GLN A 175 42.88 -39.94 39.03
N ALA A 176 43.06 -40.93 39.91
CA ALA A 176 44.22 -41.03 40.77
C ALA A 176 45.47 -41.48 40.00
N GLU A 177 45.33 -42.40 39.04
CA GLU A 177 46.39 -42.85 38.14
C GLU A 177 46.86 -41.73 37.21
N GLU A 178 45.95 -40.93 36.65
CA GLU A 178 46.31 -39.71 35.89
C GLU A 178 47.04 -38.69 36.76
N LYS A 179 46.59 -38.46 38.00
CA LYS A 179 47.27 -37.56 38.94
C LYS A 179 48.65 -38.09 39.31
N GLN A 180 48.80 -39.39 39.50
CA GLN A 180 50.09 -40.01 39.75
C GLN A 180 51.03 -39.83 38.56
N TYR A 181 50.56 -40.09 37.34
CA TYR A 181 51.33 -39.87 36.12
C TYR A 181 51.77 -38.40 35.97
N GLN A 182 50.86 -37.46 36.21
CA GLN A 182 51.18 -36.02 36.20
C GLN A 182 52.19 -35.63 37.28
N LEU A 183 52.11 -36.22 38.48
CA LEU A 183 53.06 -35.96 39.56
C LEU A 183 54.42 -36.60 39.28
N GLU A 184 54.48 -37.79 38.70
CA GLU A 184 55.71 -38.45 38.29
C GLU A 184 56.41 -37.66 37.17
N TYR A 185 55.67 -37.21 36.16
CA TYR A 185 56.19 -36.30 35.13
C TYR A 185 56.69 -34.97 35.74
N LYS A 186 55.97 -34.45 36.75
CA LYS A 186 56.38 -33.24 37.46
C LYS A 186 57.63 -33.45 38.32
N ILE A 187 57.80 -34.63 38.91
CA ILE A 187 59.02 -34.98 39.65
C ILE A 187 60.19 -35.11 38.68
N GLU A 188 59.99 -35.77 37.53
CA GLU A 188 61.05 -35.93 36.52
C GLU A 188 61.51 -34.58 35.96
N THR A 189 60.57 -33.71 35.58
CA THR A 189 60.89 -32.32 35.17
C THR A 189 61.60 -31.53 36.26
N LEU A 190 61.15 -31.61 37.52
CA LEU A 190 61.82 -30.95 38.65
C LEU A 190 63.20 -31.56 38.96
N GLU A 191 63.41 -32.86 38.71
CA GLU A 191 64.72 -33.51 38.85
C GLU A 191 65.68 -33.11 37.73
N GLU A 192 65.18 -32.92 36.51
CA GLU A 192 65.94 -32.34 35.41
C GLU A 192 66.31 -30.89 35.68
N GLU A 193 65.34 -30.08 36.14
CA GLU A 193 65.59 -28.70 36.60
C GLU A 193 66.61 -28.67 37.73
N LYS A 194 66.49 -29.56 38.73
CA LYS A 194 67.47 -29.69 39.81
C LYS A 194 68.85 -30.08 39.27
N LYS A 195 68.96 -31.00 38.31
CA LYS A 195 70.24 -31.35 37.66
C LYS A 195 70.82 -30.19 36.85
N ILE A 196 69.97 -29.33 36.27
CA ILE A 196 70.39 -28.10 35.57
C ILE A 196 70.90 -27.09 36.60
N ILE A 197 70.15 -26.84 37.68
CA ILE A 197 70.52 -25.92 38.76
C ILE A 197 71.77 -26.43 39.49
N GLU A 198 71.96 -27.73 39.72
CA GLU A 198 73.19 -28.28 40.30
C GLU A 198 74.39 -28.16 39.35
N ARG A 199 74.18 -28.27 38.03
CA ARG A 199 75.20 -27.95 37.02
C ARG A 199 75.54 -26.45 37.00
N GLU A 200 74.55 -25.59 37.19
CA GLU A 200 74.75 -24.14 37.33
C GLU A 200 75.45 -23.78 38.66
N TYR A 201 75.07 -24.43 39.76
CA TYR A 201 75.69 -24.27 41.08
C TYR A 201 77.16 -24.73 41.10
N ASN A 202 77.48 -25.82 40.39
CA ASN A 202 78.86 -26.26 40.22
C ASN A 202 79.65 -25.39 39.20
N ARG A 203 78.97 -24.58 38.38
CA ARG A 203 79.55 -23.52 37.54
C ARG A 203 79.74 -22.19 38.29
N LEU A 204 79.11 -22.02 39.46
CA LEU A 204 79.34 -20.87 40.32
C LEU A 204 80.74 -20.98 40.97
N PRO A 205 81.57 -19.92 40.93
CA PRO A 205 82.94 -19.98 41.43
C PRO A 205 82.94 -20.19 42.95
N LYS A 206 83.85 -21.02 43.47
CA LYS A 206 83.99 -21.22 44.93
C LYS A 206 84.54 -19.96 45.60
N GLN A 207 84.25 -19.75 46.90
CA GLN A 207 84.52 -18.52 47.68
C GLN A 207 85.90 -17.86 47.40
N GLY A 208 86.98 -18.63 47.19
CA GLY A 208 88.31 -18.09 46.87
C GLY A 208 88.47 -17.51 45.45
N GLU A 209 87.74 -18.02 44.46
CA GLU A 209 87.67 -17.43 43.11
C GLU A 209 86.74 -16.22 43.08
N ILE A 210 85.68 -16.22 43.89
CA ILE A 210 84.83 -15.05 44.11
C ILE A 210 85.63 -13.92 44.77
N GLU A 211 86.47 -14.18 45.77
CA GLU A 211 87.32 -13.14 46.38
C GLU A 211 88.36 -12.57 45.41
N LYS A 212 88.93 -13.41 44.53
CA LYS A 212 89.86 -12.96 43.48
C LYS A 212 89.14 -12.15 42.41
N LYS A 213 87.94 -12.58 41.98
CA LYS A 213 87.06 -11.81 41.08
C LYS A 213 86.52 -10.54 41.73
N ILE A 214 86.27 -10.52 43.04
CA ILE A 214 85.87 -9.30 43.76
C ILE A 214 87.05 -8.33 43.80
N LYS A 215 88.28 -8.79 44.03
CA LYS A 215 89.47 -7.90 43.95
C LYS A 215 89.73 -7.40 42.52
N GLU A 216 89.58 -8.23 41.51
CA GLU A 216 89.69 -7.83 40.10
C GLU A 216 88.54 -6.89 39.68
N LEU A 217 87.31 -7.14 40.15
CA LEU A 217 86.17 -6.28 39.92
C LEU A 217 86.25 -4.98 40.73
N GLN A 218 86.86 -4.99 41.92
CA GLN A 218 87.15 -3.79 42.71
C GLN A 218 88.24 -2.94 42.05
N ALA A 219 89.30 -3.57 41.53
CA ALA A 219 90.30 -2.89 40.72
C ALA A 219 89.68 -2.34 39.43
N GLY A 220 88.84 -3.13 38.75
CA GLY A 220 88.09 -2.73 37.57
C GLY A 220 87.02 -1.67 37.86
N THR A 221 86.40 -1.64 39.05
CA THR A 221 85.49 -0.55 39.44
C THR A 221 86.25 0.72 39.81
N GLU A 222 87.43 0.63 40.42
CA GLU A 222 88.29 1.79 40.65
C GLU A 222 88.83 2.35 39.32
N GLU A 223 89.18 1.48 38.38
CA GLU A 223 89.60 1.86 37.03
C GLU A 223 88.44 2.44 36.21
N MET A 224 87.26 1.80 36.24
CA MET A 224 86.03 2.35 35.66
C MET A 224 85.58 3.63 36.35
N LYS A 225 85.81 3.83 37.66
CA LYS A 225 85.54 5.11 38.33
C LYS A 225 86.50 6.19 37.84
N LYS A 226 87.78 5.88 37.68
CA LYS A 226 88.76 6.81 37.08
C LYS A 226 88.41 7.10 35.62
N GLU A 227 87.99 6.10 34.86
CA GLU A 227 87.52 6.26 33.50
C GLU A 227 86.20 7.02 33.44
N ILE A 228 85.27 6.85 34.39
CA ILE A 228 84.04 7.63 34.49
C ILE A 228 84.36 9.08 34.82
N VAL A 229 85.29 9.35 35.74
CA VAL A 229 85.75 10.72 36.04
C VAL A 229 86.44 11.33 34.82
N GLN A 230 87.30 10.57 34.14
CA GLN A 230 87.97 10.98 32.91
C GLN A 230 86.97 11.25 31.78
N ARG A 231 86.01 10.35 31.55
CA ARG A 231 84.89 10.49 30.60
C ARG A 231 83.92 11.59 31.00
N GLN A 232 83.77 11.89 32.29
CA GLN A 232 82.97 13.01 32.76
C GLN A 232 83.69 14.34 32.49
N ILE A 233 85.01 14.39 32.67
CA ILE A 233 85.83 15.55 32.29
C ILE A 233 85.82 15.71 30.77
N GLU A 234 86.05 14.64 30.01
CA GLU A 234 85.98 14.62 28.55
C GLU A 234 84.59 14.95 28.03
N ALA A 235 83.52 14.45 28.66
CA ALA A 235 82.15 14.82 28.28
C ALA A 235 81.79 16.25 28.70
N LYS A 236 82.53 16.84 29.64
CA LYS A 236 82.37 18.24 30.05
C LYS A 236 83.16 19.15 29.10
N THR A 237 84.39 18.80 28.74
CA THR A 237 85.15 19.51 27.71
C THR A 237 84.51 19.37 26.34
N LEU A 238 84.04 18.18 25.95
CA LEU A 238 83.28 17.98 24.70
C LEU A 238 81.93 18.69 24.74
N ARG A 239 81.30 18.87 25.90
CA ARG A 239 80.10 19.72 26.01
C ARG A 239 80.43 21.20 25.89
N GLU A 240 81.53 21.64 26.49
CA GLU A 240 82.01 23.02 26.36
C GLU A 240 82.47 23.31 24.92
N ASP A 241 83.11 22.36 24.25
CA ASP A 241 83.50 22.41 22.84
C ASP A 241 82.27 22.31 21.93
N LEU A 242 81.29 21.48 22.25
CA LEU A 242 80.00 21.42 21.55
C LEU A 242 79.25 22.74 21.71
N ASP A 243 79.22 23.33 22.90
CA ASP A 243 78.61 24.64 23.13
C ASP A 243 79.38 25.75 22.41
N SER A 244 80.72 25.68 22.36
CA SER A 244 81.53 26.66 21.63
C SER A 244 81.35 26.52 20.12
N THR A 245 81.35 25.30 19.59
CA THR A 245 81.10 25.01 18.18
C THR A 245 79.66 25.27 17.82
N GLN A 246 78.67 25.06 18.69
CA GLN A 246 77.28 25.44 18.46
C GLN A 246 77.11 26.96 18.47
N ARG A 247 77.80 27.69 19.35
CA ARG A 247 77.83 29.16 19.32
C ARG A 247 78.50 29.67 18.04
N GLN A 248 79.60 29.05 17.63
CA GLN A 248 80.28 29.38 16.37
C GLN A 248 79.40 29.03 15.17
N THR A 249 78.81 27.84 15.12
CA THR A 249 77.89 27.41 14.06
C THR A 249 76.63 28.28 14.03
N ALA A 250 76.14 28.77 15.17
CA ALA A 250 75.02 29.70 15.23
C ALA A 250 75.42 31.10 14.75
N ALA A 251 76.65 31.54 15.05
CA ALA A 251 77.20 32.78 14.50
C ALA A 251 77.41 32.66 12.98
N ASP A 252 78.03 31.58 12.52
CA ASP A 252 78.26 31.27 11.12
C ASP A 252 76.94 31.05 10.37
N LYS A 253 75.93 30.41 10.98
CA LYS A 253 74.57 30.32 10.40
C LYS A 253 73.92 31.68 10.29
N LYS A 254 74.07 32.55 11.29
CA LYS A 254 73.52 33.90 11.26
C LYS A 254 74.25 34.79 10.25
N GLU A 255 75.55 34.59 10.05
CA GLU A 255 76.32 35.24 8.98
C GLU A 255 75.98 34.67 7.61
N TYR A 256 75.80 33.35 7.50
CA TYR A 256 75.33 32.67 6.30
C TYR A 256 73.93 33.13 5.92
N GLU A 257 73.00 33.22 6.88
CA GLU A 257 71.64 33.75 6.70
C GLU A 257 71.67 35.20 6.21
N LYS A 258 72.51 36.05 6.80
CA LYS A 258 72.71 37.43 6.31
C LYS A 258 73.29 37.47 4.91
N LEU A 259 74.29 36.64 4.61
CA LEU A 259 74.90 36.55 3.28
C LEU A 259 73.92 35.96 2.26
N THR A 260 73.08 35.00 2.64
CA THR A 260 72.00 34.49 1.78
C THR A 260 70.90 35.52 1.58
N ASP A 261 70.53 36.29 2.61
CA ASP A 261 69.57 37.40 2.48
C ASP A 261 70.13 38.52 1.57
N GLU A 262 71.43 38.82 1.66
CA GLU A 262 72.12 39.76 0.77
C GLU A 262 72.25 39.22 -0.66
N LEU A 263 72.52 37.92 -0.83
CA LEU A 263 72.60 37.25 -2.12
C LEU A 263 71.21 37.06 -2.75
N GLU A 264 70.17 36.86 -1.96
CA GLU A 264 68.76 36.86 -2.38
C GLU A 264 68.29 38.26 -2.73
N LYS A 265 68.71 39.32 -2.02
CA LYS A 265 68.48 40.71 -2.42
C LYS A 265 69.19 41.05 -3.72
N LEU A 266 70.47 40.70 -3.87
CA LEU A 266 71.23 40.90 -5.10
C LEU A 266 70.69 40.07 -6.28
N LYS A 267 70.21 38.83 -6.04
CA LYS A 267 69.49 38.02 -7.04
C LYS A 267 68.11 38.59 -7.35
N ALA A 268 67.38 39.09 -6.35
CA ALA A 268 66.09 39.74 -6.54
C ALA A 268 66.24 41.01 -7.36
N ASP A 269 67.25 41.84 -7.09
CA ASP A 269 67.54 43.06 -7.86
C ASP A 269 67.98 42.75 -9.30
N LEU A 270 68.80 41.70 -9.50
CA LEU A 270 69.23 41.24 -10.83
C LEU A 270 68.08 40.59 -11.64
N VAL A 271 67.19 39.86 -10.97
CA VAL A 271 65.97 39.28 -11.55
C VAL A 271 64.97 40.40 -11.86
N GLN A 272 64.78 41.37 -10.97
CA GLN A 272 63.85 42.49 -11.13
C GLN A 272 64.24 43.37 -12.33
N ILE A 273 65.54 43.56 -12.60
CA ILE A 273 66.00 44.28 -13.81
C ILE A 273 65.79 43.46 -15.10
N ASN A 274 65.87 42.11 -15.06
CA ASN A 274 65.69 41.24 -16.23
C ASN A 274 64.23 40.76 -16.47
N THR A 275 63.34 40.83 -15.48
CA THR A 275 61.96 40.33 -15.57
C THR A 275 60.91 41.39 -15.88
N LEU A 276 61.25 42.68 -15.85
CA LEU A 276 60.31 43.79 -16.13
C LEU A 276 59.53 43.61 -17.46
N PRO A 277 60.13 43.14 -18.58
CA PRO A 277 59.37 42.88 -19.81
C PRO A 277 58.46 41.64 -19.74
N GLY A 278 58.84 40.61 -18.97
CA GLY A 278 58.12 39.33 -18.88
C GLY A 278 57.05 39.27 -17.79
N GLN A 279 57.18 40.05 -16.71
CA GLN A 279 56.18 40.17 -15.64
C GLN A 279 54.94 40.93 -16.14
N THR A 280 55.14 41.99 -16.92
CA THR A 280 54.04 42.74 -17.57
C THR A 280 53.22 41.87 -18.53
N ALA A 281 53.86 40.92 -19.23
CA ALA A 281 53.18 39.96 -20.12
C ALA A 281 52.43 38.85 -19.34
N LYS A 282 53.01 38.32 -18.25
CA LYS A 282 52.37 37.28 -17.43
C LYS A 282 51.21 37.80 -16.58
N GLU A 283 51.28 39.06 -16.12
CA GLU A 283 50.16 39.71 -15.44
C GLU A 283 49.01 40.00 -16.40
N ALA A 284 49.30 40.40 -17.65
CA ALA A 284 48.30 40.52 -18.71
C ALA A 284 47.63 39.17 -19.03
N ASP A 285 48.38 38.07 -19.11
CA ASP A 285 47.82 36.72 -19.32
C ASP A 285 46.99 36.22 -18.13
N LYS A 286 47.39 36.53 -16.89
CA LYS A 286 46.65 36.16 -15.68
C LYS A 286 45.32 36.91 -15.60
N ILE A 287 45.33 38.21 -15.90
CA ILE A 287 44.11 39.03 -16.01
C ILE A 287 43.24 38.54 -17.17
N GLN A 288 43.83 38.15 -18.31
CA GLN A 288 43.08 37.61 -19.45
C GLN A 288 42.43 36.25 -19.13
N ARG A 289 43.10 35.37 -18.39
CA ARG A 289 42.50 34.10 -17.92
C ARG A 289 41.40 34.32 -16.89
N GLN A 290 41.56 35.28 -15.98
CA GLN A 290 40.52 35.65 -15.03
C GLN A 290 39.31 36.30 -15.74
N LYS A 291 39.57 37.18 -16.72
CA LYS A 291 38.54 37.74 -17.60
C LYS A 291 37.79 36.64 -18.34
N ASN A 292 38.50 35.70 -18.95
CA ASN A 292 37.90 34.58 -19.70
C ASN A 292 37.08 33.65 -18.79
N GLY A 293 37.54 33.41 -17.57
CA GLY A 293 36.79 32.66 -16.55
C GLY A 293 35.51 33.38 -16.14
N ILE A 294 35.58 34.69 -15.91
CA ILE A 294 34.41 35.51 -15.56
C ILE A 294 33.45 35.64 -16.75
N THR A 295 33.93 35.79 -17.98
CA THR A 295 33.06 35.84 -19.17
C THR A 295 32.39 34.50 -19.43
N SER A 296 33.08 33.38 -19.22
CA SER A 296 32.46 32.05 -19.32
C SER A 296 31.39 31.84 -18.25
N GLN A 297 31.64 32.29 -17.01
CA GLN A 297 30.62 32.28 -15.96
C GLN A 297 29.44 33.21 -16.26
N LEU A 298 29.69 34.37 -16.87
CA LEU A 298 28.64 35.29 -17.34
C LEU A 298 27.82 34.68 -18.48
N GLU A 299 28.44 33.98 -19.41
CA GLU A 299 27.74 33.27 -20.49
C GLU A 299 26.87 32.13 -19.95
N VAL A 300 27.37 31.34 -19.00
CA VAL A 300 26.58 30.31 -18.31
C VAL A 300 25.40 30.93 -17.58
N LEU A 301 25.62 32.00 -16.80
CA LEU A 301 24.57 32.67 -16.05
C LEU A 301 23.55 33.36 -16.98
N ASN A 302 24.01 33.89 -18.12
CA ASN A 302 23.14 34.48 -19.13
C ASN A 302 22.31 33.42 -19.85
N ASN A 303 22.87 32.23 -20.12
CA ASN A 303 22.13 31.10 -20.66
C ASN A 303 21.10 30.56 -19.65
N GLU A 304 21.46 30.47 -18.36
CA GLU A 304 20.52 30.13 -17.28
C GLU A 304 19.40 31.19 -17.17
N TYR A 305 19.73 32.47 -17.27
CA TYR A 305 18.74 33.55 -17.29
C TYR A 305 17.82 33.47 -18.51
N GLN A 306 18.35 33.17 -19.70
CA GLN A 306 17.55 32.99 -20.91
C GLN A 306 16.60 31.79 -20.78
N GLN A 307 17.10 30.64 -20.28
CA GLN A 307 16.27 29.46 -20.02
C GLN A 307 15.17 29.76 -18.99
N LEU A 308 15.51 30.43 -17.89
CA LEU A 308 14.51 30.84 -16.89
C LEU A 308 13.50 31.84 -17.48
N SER A 309 13.94 32.76 -18.35
CA SER A 309 13.04 33.69 -19.02
C SER A 309 12.10 32.99 -20.02
N GLU A 310 12.55 31.93 -20.69
CA GLU A 310 11.71 31.11 -21.57
C GLU A 310 10.68 30.32 -20.76
N VAL A 311 11.09 29.69 -19.66
CA VAL A 311 10.17 29.00 -18.75
C VAL A 311 9.11 29.95 -18.18
N VAL A 312 9.49 31.19 -17.82
CA VAL A 312 8.52 32.20 -17.37
C VAL A 312 7.51 32.55 -18.47
N LYS A 313 7.95 32.70 -19.72
CA LYS A 313 7.04 32.95 -20.86
C LYS A 313 6.09 31.78 -21.11
N GLU A 314 6.60 30.55 -21.06
CA GLU A 314 5.77 29.35 -21.20
C GLU A 314 4.73 29.25 -20.09
N LEU A 315 5.10 29.55 -18.84
CA LEU A 315 4.18 29.58 -17.70
C LEU A 315 3.13 30.70 -17.82
N GLU A 316 3.51 31.86 -18.34
CA GLU A 316 2.56 32.95 -18.63
C GLU A 316 1.57 32.58 -19.74
N GLU A 317 2.01 31.87 -20.77
CA GLU A 317 1.14 31.38 -21.84
C GLU A 317 0.19 30.29 -21.34
N GLN A 318 0.69 29.33 -20.55
CA GLN A 318 -0.15 28.33 -19.88
C GLN A 318 -1.18 28.98 -18.95
N ARG A 319 -0.80 30.03 -18.22
CA ARG A 319 -1.74 30.78 -17.37
C ARG A 319 -2.85 31.41 -18.21
N LYS A 320 -2.53 32.00 -19.38
CA LYS A 320 -3.55 32.59 -20.27
C LYS A 320 -4.52 31.54 -20.79
N VAL A 321 -4.03 30.38 -21.23
CA VAL A 321 -4.89 29.27 -21.69
C VAL A 321 -5.82 28.82 -20.56
N LEU A 322 -5.30 28.65 -19.34
CA LEU A 322 -6.14 28.28 -18.18
C LEU A 322 -7.16 29.37 -17.81
N GLU A 323 -6.83 30.65 -17.99
CA GLU A 323 -7.78 31.76 -17.79
C GLU A 323 -8.90 31.75 -18.85
N GLU A 324 -8.58 31.41 -20.11
CA GLU A 324 -9.57 31.25 -21.18
C GLU A 324 -10.47 30.02 -20.94
N GLU A 325 -9.90 28.86 -20.60
CA GLU A 325 -10.66 27.65 -20.26
C GLU A 325 -11.60 27.89 -19.07
N LYS A 326 -11.13 28.61 -18.04
CA LYS A 326 -11.97 28.99 -16.90
C LYS A 326 -13.13 29.89 -17.34
N TYR A 327 -12.87 30.88 -18.20
CA TYR A 327 -13.90 31.79 -18.68
C TYR A 327 -14.97 31.07 -19.50
N ASP A 328 -14.59 30.10 -20.33
CA ASP A 328 -15.53 29.28 -21.09
C ASP A 328 -16.33 28.34 -20.18
N ALA A 329 -15.69 27.73 -19.17
CA ALA A 329 -16.38 26.92 -18.17
C ALA A 329 -17.40 27.75 -17.36
N ASP A 330 -17.06 28.98 -16.97
CA ASP A 330 -17.98 29.88 -16.28
C ASP A 330 -19.20 30.22 -17.15
N LYS A 331 -19.02 30.45 -18.45
CA LYS A 331 -20.12 30.66 -19.41
C LYS A 331 -21.02 29.43 -19.55
N GLU A 332 -20.45 28.24 -19.65
CA GLU A 332 -21.24 26.99 -19.72
C GLU A 332 -22.04 26.78 -18.44
N LEU A 333 -21.45 27.07 -17.28
CA LEU A 333 -22.11 26.98 -15.99
C LEU A 333 -23.28 27.97 -15.91
N GLU A 334 -23.12 29.21 -16.39
CA GLU A 334 -24.23 30.17 -16.47
C GLU A 334 -25.37 29.71 -17.38
N LYS A 335 -25.06 29.10 -18.54
CA LYS A 335 -26.08 28.51 -19.43
C LYS A 335 -26.85 27.39 -18.73
N LEU A 336 -26.13 26.44 -18.11
CA LEU A 336 -26.76 25.33 -17.37
C LEU A 336 -27.62 25.83 -16.20
N ARG A 337 -27.21 26.90 -15.51
CA ARG A 337 -28.02 27.54 -14.46
C ARG A 337 -29.29 28.17 -15.03
N SER A 338 -29.23 28.77 -16.22
CA SER A 338 -30.42 29.31 -16.90
C SER A 338 -31.39 28.20 -17.29
N ASP A 339 -30.88 27.12 -17.90
CA ASP A 339 -31.68 25.98 -18.32
C ASP A 339 -32.36 25.28 -17.14
N LEU A 340 -31.64 25.14 -16.01
CA LEU A 340 -32.19 24.58 -14.78
C LEU A 340 -33.38 25.41 -14.28
N LYS A 341 -33.25 26.74 -14.24
CA LYS A 341 -34.34 27.64 -13.83
C LYS A 341 -35.56 27.52 -14.75
N GLU A 342 -35.34 27.37 -16.06
CA GLU A 342 -36.43 27.16 -17.01
C GLU A 342 -37.14 25.82 -16.75
N LYS A 343 -36.38 24.75 -16.46
CA LYS A 343 -36.94 23.44 -16.12
C LYS A 343 -37.70 23.43 -14.80
N GLU A 344 -37.21 24.14 -13.79
CA GLU A 344 -37.92 24.35 -12.52
C GLU A 344 -39.26 25.05 -12.76
N LEU A 345 -39.27 26.13 -13.55
CA LEU A 345 -40.52 26.82 -13.92
C LEU A 345 -41.49 25.90 -14.67
N GLN A 346 -40.99 25.08 -15.61
CA GLN A 346 -41.81 24.10 -16.34
C GLN A 346 -42.41 23.03 -15.39
N LEU A 347 -41.66 22.61 -14.38
CA LEU A 347 -42.16 21.68 -13.36
C LEU A 347 -43.25 22.32 -12.51
N ASP A 348 -43.08 23.56 -12.06
CA ASP A 348 -44.08 24.28 -11.27
C ASP A 348 -45.40 24.45 -12.04
N VAL A 349 -45.32 24.77 -13.34
CA VAL A 349 -46.51 24.85 -14.21
C VAL A 349 -47.19 23.49 -14.30
N ARG A 350 -46.45 22.40 -14.54
CA ARG A 350 -47.01 21.04 -14.59
C ARG A 350 -47.62 20.58 -13.27
N MET A 351 -47.04 20.98 -12.14
CA MET A 351 -47.58 20.68 -10.82
C MET A 351 -48.93 21.37 -10.62
N LYS A 352 -49.06 22.66 -11.00
CA LYS A 352 -50.34 23.37 -10.97
C LYS A 352 -51.37 22.73 -11.90
N ASP A 353 -50.98 22.31 -13.10
CA ASP A 353 -51.88 21.61 -14.02
C ASP A 353 -52.36 20.27 -13.43
N PHE A 354 -51.47 19.53 -12.77
CA PHE A 354 -51.83 18.29 -12.08
C PHE A 354 -52.82 18.54 -10.93
N GLU A 355 -52.61 19.58 -10.12
CA GLU A 355 -53.56 20.00 -9.07
C GLU A 355 -54.93 20.35 -9.67
N ASN A 356 -54.97 21.13 -10.75
CA ASN A 356 -56.20 21.47 -11.46
C ASN A 356 -56.94 20.23 -11.98
N VAL A 357 -56.23 19.23 -12.50
CA VAL A 357 -56.84 17.97 -12.95
C VAL A 357 -57.40 17.18 -11.78
N LYS A 358 -56.69 17.14 -10.64
CA LYS A 358 -57.16 16.48 -9.42
C LYS A 358 -58.45 17.12 -8.90
N GLU A 359 -58.53 18.45 -8.89
CA GLU A 359 -59.76 19.17 -8.52
C GLU A 359 -60.93 18.83 -9.47
N ARG A 360 -60.67 18.79 -10.78
CA ARG A 360 -61.68 18.36 -11.77
C ARG A 360 -62.15 16.93 -11.55
N GLU A 361 -61.25 16.02 -11.17
CA GLU A 361 -61.62 14.65 -10.85
C GLU A 361 -62.57 14.59 -9.64
N VAL A 362 -62.29 15.37 -8.58
CA VAL A 362 -63.20 15.47 -7.42
C VAL A 362 -64.57 15.96 -7.84
N HIS A 363 -64.64 16.99 -8.69
CA HIS A 363 -65.92 17.48 -9.24
C HIS A 363 -66.66 16.40 -10.03
N LEU A 364 -65.99 15.70 -10.94
CA LEU A 364 -66.60 14.62 -11.74
C LEU A 364 -67.08 13.44 -10.87
N LEU A 365 -66.38 13.13 -9.78
CA LEU A 365 -66.84 12.12 -8.80
C LEU A 365 -68.10 12.59 -8.07
N GLY A 366 -68.18 13.88 -7.73
CA GLY A 366 -69.39 14.51 -7.20
C GLY A 366 -70.56 14.39 -8.16
N ASP A 367 -70.36 14.78 -9.42
CA ASP A 367 -71.38 14.68 -10.48
C ASP A 367 -71.84 13.23 -10.68
N ARG A 368 -70.90 12.27 -10.74
CA ARG A 368 -71.24 10.85 -10.83
C ARG A 368 -72.13 10.39 -9.67
N ALA A 369 -71.82 10.80 -8.44
CA ALA A 369 -72.63 10.46 -7.28
C ALA A 369 -74.05 11.05 -7.37
N THR A 370 -74.20 12.27 -7.88
CA THR A 370 -75.54 12.87 -8.10
C THR A 370 -76.34 12.13 -9.16
N VAL A 371 -75.71 11.77 -10.29
CA VAL A 371 -76.36 11.00 -11.36
C VAL A 371 -76.75 9.61 -10.85
N ASP A 372 -75.88 8.93 -10.09
CA ASP A 372 -76.19 7.64 -9.48
C ASP A 372 -77.38 7.71 -8.52
N MET A 373 -77.50 8.78 -7.72
CA MET A 373 -78.69 9.01 -6.87
C MET A 373 -79.95 9.21 -7.71
N SER A 374 -79.86 10.02 -8.78
CA SER A 374 -81.00 10.24 -9.69
C SER A 374 -81.44 8.94 -10.37
N LEU A 375 -80.48 8.09 -10.78
CA LEU A 375 -80.76 6.81 -11.40
C LEU A 375 -81.44 5.84 -10.43
N ARG A 376 -80.96 5.78 -9.17
CA ARG A 376 -81.62 4.99 -8.12
C ARG A 376 -83.04 5.46 -7.86
N HIS A 377 -83.27 6.77 -7.83
CA HIS A 377 -84.60 7.35 -7.70
C HIS A 377 -85.51 6.94 -8.87
N MET A 378 -85.07 7.11 -10.12
CA MET A 378 -85.82 6.68 -11.30
C MET A 378 -86.09 5.18 -11.34
N LEU A 379 -85.14 4.34 -10.91
CA LEU A 379 -85.36 2.89 -10.82
C LEU A 379 -86.42 2.53 -9.78
N LEU A 380 -86.42 3.21 -8.64
CA LEU A 380 -87.45 3.05 -7.62
C LEU A 380 -88.81 3.48 -8.16
N GLU A 381 -88.87 4.63 -8.82
CA GLU A 381 -90.09 5.13 -9.45
C GLU A 381 -90.62 4.17 -10.52
N LYS A 382 -89.76 3.67 -11.41
CA LYS A 382 -90.11 2.63 -12.39
C LYS A 382 -90.72 1.39 -11.72
N LYS A 383 -90.14 0.93 -10.61
CA LYS A 383 -90.68 -0.22 -9.85
C LYS A 383 -92.07 0.10 -9.29
N THR A 384 -92.25 1.27 -8.68
CA THR A 384 -93.57 1.68 -8.16
C THR A 384 -94.62 1.79 -9.26
N GLN A 385 -94.28 2.36 -10.41
CA GLN A 385 -95.16 2.44 -11.57
C GLN A 385 -95.50 1.06 -12.14
N HIS A 386 -94.54 0.14 -12.20
CA HIS A 386 -94.80 -1.25 -12.58
C HIS A 386 -95.77 -1.96 -11.63
N ASP A 387 -95.62 -1.75 -10.32
CA ASP A 387 -96.51 -2.31 -9.29
C ASP A 387 -97.93 -1.73 -9.39
N VAL A 388 -98.06 -0.43 -9.70
CA VAL A 388 -99.34 0.24 -9.96
C VAL A 388 -99.98 -0.31 -11.24
N HIS A 389 -99.22 -0.40 -12.34
CA HIS A 389 -99.69 -0.95 -13.59
C HIS A 389 -100.15 -2.41 -13.44
N SER A 390 -99.38 -3.23 -12.72
CA SER A 390 -99.74 -4.62 -12.43
C SER A 390 -101.03 -4.73 -11.61
N ARG A 391 -101.24 -3.83 -10.65
CA ARG A 391 -102.52 -3.72 -9.91
C ARG A 391 -103.67 -3.34 -10.83
N LYS A 392 -103.49 -2.32 -11.67
CA LYS A 392 -104.49 -1.87 -12.65
C LYS A 392 -104.85 -2.94 -13.68
N LEU A 393 -103.88 -3.74 -14.12
CA LEU A 393 -104.12 -4.87 -15.01
C LEU A 393 -105.02 -5.93 -14.35
N ARG A 394 -104.77 -6.26 -13.07
CA ARG A 394 -105.61 -7.18 -12.30
C ARG A 394 -107.01 -6.64 -12.07
N GLU A 395 -107.16 -5.34 -11.81
CA GLU A 395 -108.48 -4.67 -11.73
C GLU A 395 -109.22 -4.79 -13.07
N LYS A 396 -108.57 -4.41 -14.17
CA LYS A 396 -109.14 -4.52 -15.53
C LYS A 396 -109.54 -5.97 -15.89
N ASP A 397 -108.77 -6.97 -15.47
CA ASP A 397 -109.10 -8.39 -15.70
C ASP A 397 -110.24 -8.91 -14.80
N ARG A 398 -110.45 -8.31 -13.62
CA ARG A 398 -111.65 -8.55 -12.81
C ARG A 398 -112.87 -7.92 -13.46
N ASP A 399 -112.76 -6.66 -13.88
CA ASP A 399 -113.85 -5.93 -14.52
C ASP A 399 -114.24 -6.56 -15.85
N SER A 400 -113.28 -7.01 -16.66
CA SER A 400 -113.55 -7.76 -17.89
C SER A 400 -114.25 -9.09 -17.64
N ARG A 401 -113.93 -9.79 -16.54
CA ARG A 401 -114.66 -11.00 -16.13
C ARG A 401 -116.09 -10.68 -15.68
N SER A 402 -116.28 -9.59 -14.93
CA SER A 402 -117.60 -9.12 -14.53
C SER A 402 -118.44 -8.70 -15.74
N LEU A 403 -117.85 -8.00 -16.71
CA LEU A 403 -118.48 -7.62 -17.97
C LEU A 403 -118.91 -8.85 -18.75
N LYS A 404 -118.04 -9.84 -18.94
CA LYS A 404 -118.40 -11.11 -19.61
C LYS A 404 -119.56 -11.84 -18.94
N LYS A 405 -119.63 -11.82 -17.60
CA LYS A 405 -120.79 -12.38 -16.86
C LYS A 405 -122.06 -11.58 -17.15
N ALA A 406 -121.99 -10.25 -17.15
CA ALA A 406 -123.12 -9.39 -17.48
C ALA A 406 -123.58 -9.57 -18.94
N GLU A 407 -122.65 -9.68 -19.89
CA GLU A 407 -122.92 -10.01 -21.30
C GLU A 407 -123.59 -11.38 -21.46
N LEU A 408 -123.15 -12.39 -20.69
CA LEU A 408 -123.79 -13.71 -20.69
C LEU A 408 -125.22 -13.63 -20.13
N HIS A 409 -125.43 -12.91 -19.03
CA HIS A 409 -126.77 -12.68 -18.48
C HIS A 409 -127.68 -11.92 -19.45
N LEU A 410 -127.14 -10.92 -20.16
CA LEU A 410 -127.85 -10.22 -21.23
C LEU A 410 -128.26 -11.19 -22.33
N LYS A 411 -127.34 -12.05 -22.79
CA LYS A 411 -127.61 -13.04 -23.83
C LYS A 411 -128.70 -14.05 -23.42
N VAL A 412 -128.66 -14.52 -22.17
CA VAL A 412 -129.71 -15.38 -21.60
C VAL A 412 -131.06 -14.64 -21.55
N ALA A 413 -131.06 -13.35 -21.18
CA ALA A 413 -132.26 -12.53 -21.21
C ALA A 413 -132.79 -12.32 -22.65
N GLU A 414 -131.92 -12.10 -23.63
CA GLU A 414 -132.27 -12.00 -25.05
C GLU A 414 -132.84 -13.32 -25.61
N GLU A 415 -132.25 -14.46 -25.25
CA GLU A 415 -132.77 -15.79 -25.58
C GLU A 415 -134.14 -16.03 -24.95
N SER A 416 -134.35 -15.62 -23.69
CA SER A 416 -135.66 -15.68 -23.02
C SER A 416 -136.70 -14.76 -23.69
N LEU A 417 -136.29 -13.58 -24.16
CA LEU A 417 -137.14 -12.66 -24.91
C LEU A 417 -137.51 -13.26 -26.27
N ASN A 418 -136.56 -13.88 -26.97
CA ASN A 418 -136.80 -14.56 -28.24
C ASN A 418 -137.73 -15.78 -28.06
N HIS A 419 -137.59 -16.53 -26.97
CA HIS A 419 -138.53 -17.59 -26.61
C HIS A 419 -139.94 -17.04 -26.37
N THR A 420 -140.06 -15.92 -25.63
CA THR A 420 -141.35 -15.25 -25.38
C THR A 420 -141.97 -14.72 -26.68
N LYS A 421 -141.16 -14.18 -27.60
CA LYS A 421 -141.60 -13.77 -28.95
C LYS A 421 -142.07 -14.98 -29.78
N SER A 422 -141.40 -16.12 -29.70
CA SER A 422 -141.83 -17.36 -30.37
C SER A 422 -143.16 -17.89 -29.82
N ILE A 423 -143.39 -17.79 -28.50
CA ILE A 423 -144.69 -18.09 -27.88
C ILE A 423 -145.76 -17.09 -28.36
N TYR A 424 -145.44 -15.80 -28.41
CA TYR A 424 -146.33 -14.78 -28.95
C TYR A 424 -146.71 -15.06 -30.42
N ASP A 425 -145.76 -15.46 -31.27
CA ASP A 425 -146.03 -15.82 -32.68
C ASP A 425 -146.87 -17.11 -32.81
N LYS A 426 -146.75 -18.07 -31.89
CA LYS A 426 -147.63 -19.25 -31.80
C LYS A 426 -149.05 -18.91 -31.35
N VAL A 427 -149.22 -17.96 -30.41
CA VAL A 427 -150.53 -17.48 -29.99
C VAL A 427 -151.17 -16.60 -31.08
N LYS A 428 -150.37 -15.79 -31.78
CA LYS A 428 -150.79 -14.99 -32.93
C LYS A 428 -151.22 -15.85 -34.12
N SER A 429 -150.57 -16.98 -34.38
CA SER A 429 -150.99 -17.93 -35.41
C SER A 429 -152.21 -18.77 -35.03
N GLN A 430 -152.47 -18.96 -33.73
CA GLN A 430 -153.72 -19.56 -33.20
C GLN A 430 -154.92 -18.59 -33.16
N VAL A 431 -154.69 -17.28 -33.30
CA VAL A 431 -155.72 -16.22 -33.38
C VAL A 431 -156.04 -15.82 -34.83
N GLY A 432 -155.29 -16.35 -35.82
CA GLY A 432 -155.47 -16.07 -37.26
C GLY A 432 -156.46 -16.97 -38.02
N SER A 433 -157.03 -18.00 -37.38
CA SER A 433 -158.01 -18.91 -37.99
C SER A 433 -159.44 -18.69 -37.48
N LEU A 434 -160.08 -17.64 -38.04
CA LEU A 434 -161.53 -17.36 -38.22
C LEU A 434 -162.41 -16.95 -37.01
N PRO A 435 -163.49 -16.15 -37.20
CA PRO A 435 -163.79 -15.12 -38.22
C PRO A 435 -164.26 -13.76 -37.62
N LYS A 436 -164.10 -12.65 -38.36
CA LYS A 436 -164.90 -11.42 -38.17
C LYS A 436 -166.19 -11.60 -38.97
N ASP A 437 -167.33 -11.59 -38.30
CA ASP A 437 -168.67 -11.54 -38.90
C ASP A 437 -169.35 -10.25 -38.43
N ASP A 438 -169.50 -9.30 -39.36
CA ASP A 438 -170.41 -8.16 -39.23
C ASP A 438 -171.77 -8.61 -39.75
N GLY A 439 -172.67 -8.86 -38.81
CA GLY A 439 -174.02 -9.31 -39.08
C GLY A 439 -174.90 -8.22 -39.70
N SER A 440 -175.54 -8.56 -40.82
CA SER A 440 -176.88 -8.08 -41.13
C SER A 440 -177.70 -9.20 -41.77
N THR A 441 -178.45 -9.93 -40.93
CA THR A 441 -179.87 -10.32 -41.07
C THR A 441 -180.41 -10.84 -42.42
N VAL A 442 -181.24 -11.89 -42.53
CA VAL A 442 -181.89 -12.79 -41.56
C VAL A 442 -182.54 -13.95 -42.37
N LYS A 443 -182.37 -15.16 -41.84
CA LYS A 443 -183.25 -16.34 -41.83
C LYS A 443 -184.63 -16.24 -42.52
N LYS A 444 -184.87 -17.09 -43.52
CA LYS A 444 -186.07 -17.94 -43.64
C LYS A 444 -185.94 -18.93 -44.79
N ARG A 445 -185.35 -20.08 -44.50
CA ARG A 445 -185.79 -21.40 -44.95
C ARG A 445 -184.84 -22.39 -44.28
N GLU A 446 -185.19 -22.92 -43.12
CA GLU A 446 -186.18 -23.99 -43.02
C GLU A 446 -186.03 -24.98 -44.18
N ASP A 447 -185.80 -26.24 -43.95
CA ASP A 447 -185.70 -26.95 -42.70
C ASP A 447 -185.34 -28.32 -43.17
N LEU A 448 -184.29 -28.85 -42.53
CA LEU A 448 -184.18 -30.26 -42.27
C LEU A 448 -184.10 -31.08 -43.56
N GLN A 449 -183.49 -32.22 -43.54
CA GLN A 449 -184.06 -33.35 -42.86
C GLN A 449 -183.23 -34.40 -43.59
N LYS A 450 -182.34 -35.02 -42.84
CA LYS A 450 -182.57 -36.42 -42.54
C LYS A 450 -182.42 -37.26 -43.82
N GLU A 451 -181.51 -38.19 -43.84
CA GLU A 451 -181.12 -38.98 -42.70
C GLU A 451 -180.31 -40.11 -43.29
N VAL A 452 -179.50 -40.67 -42.41
CA VAL A 452 -179.39 -42.11 -42.26
C VAL A 452 -178.56 -42.78 -43.34
N GLU A 453 -177.40 -43.29 -42.92
CA GLU A 453 -177.32 -44.61 -42.30
C GLU A 453 -177.61 -45.71 -43.33
N GLN A 454 -176.93 -46.82 -43.13
CA GLN A 454 -177.35 -48.11 -43.64
C GLN A 454 -177.23 -48.19 -45.16
N THR A 455 -176.19 -48.84 -45.68
CA THR A 455 -176.29 -50.30 -45.68
C THR A 455 -174.95 -50.92 -46.06
N LYS A 456 -174.09 -51.11 -45.05
CA LYS A 456 -173.45 -52.42 -44.92
C LYS A 456 -174.53 -53.38 -44.42
N ARG A 457 -175.07 -54.21 -45.33
CA ARG A 457 -175.24 -55.67 -45.13
C ARG A 457 -176.08 -56.28 -46.25
N ALA A 458 -175.65 -57.48 -46.59
CA ALA A 458 -176.39 -58.54 -47.26
C ALA A 458 -176.47 -58.44 -48.79
N LEU A 459 -175.50 -59.12 -49.39
CA LEU A 459 -175.78 -59.97 -50.54
C LEU A 459 -176.86 -60.99 -50.14
N ALA A 460 -178.01 -60.98 -50.81
CA ALA A 460 -178.91 -62.13 -50.88
C ALA A 460 -179.72 -62.08 -52.19
N GLN A 461 -179.32 -62.97 -53.12
CA GLN A 461 -180.09 -63.47 -54.28
C GLN A 461 -180.37 -62.46 -55.41
N GLN A 462 -180.21 -62.78 -56.70
CA GLN A 462 -180.60 -64.04 -57.35
C GLN A 462 -179.90 -64.25 -58.73
N ASN A 463 -179.43 -65.49 -59.00
CA ASN A 463 -179.30 -66.29 -60.25
C ASN A 463 -179.00 -65.61 -61.62
N SER A 464 -178.20 -66.15 -62.57
CA SER A 464 -177.85 -67.56 -62.93
C SER A 464 -176.53 -67.70 -63.74
N LEU A 465 -175.98 -68.92 -63.78
CA LEU A 465 -174.85 -69.52 -64.55
C LEU A 465 -174.72 -69.10 -66.04
N THR A 466 -173.58 -69.17 -66.75
CA THR A 466 -172.74 -70.38 -67.05
C THR A 466 -171.37 -70.03 -67.71
N ALA A 467 -170.37 -70.94 -67.65
CA ALA A 467 -169.15 -71.12 -68.49
C ALA A 467 -167.77 -70.54 -68.04
N VAL A 468 -167.17 -71.03 -66.94
CA VAL A 468 -165.83 -70.57 -66.42
C VAL A 468 -164.75 -71.68 -66.28
N GLU A 469 -164.98 -72.95 -66.61
CA GLU A 469 -164.04 -74.01 -66.20
C GLU A 469 -162.91 -74.39 -67.18
N HIS A 470 -162.81 -73.81 -68.39
CA HIS A 470 -161.77 -74.20 -69.36
C HIS A 470 -160.51 -73.29 -69.37
N VAL A 471 -160.60 -72.03 -68.94
CA VAL A 471 -159.49 -71.04 -69.13
C VAL A 471 -158.48 -71.02 -67.96
N LYS A 472 -158.85 -71.51 -66.77
CA LYS A 472 -157.97 -71.46 -65.58
C LYS A 472 -156.84 -72.50 -65.57
N LEU A 473 -156.92 -73.54 -66.40
CA LEU A 473 -155.91 -74.60 -66.46
C LEU A 473 -154.68 -74.20 -67.31
N GLU A 474 -154.84 -73.33 -68.32
CA GLU A 474 -153.72 -72.84 -69.14
C GLU A 474 -152.86 -71.76 -68.45
N ALA A 475 -153.43 -70.98 -67.52
CA ALA A 475 -152.68 -69.92 -66.84
C ALA A 475 -151.67 -70.44 -65.79
N SER A 476 -151.92 -71.60 -65.17
CA SER A 476 -151.07 -72.14 -64.10
C SER A 476 -149.77 -72.77 -64.61
N ALA A 477 -149.72 -73.25 -65.87
CA ALA A 477 -148.53 -73.87 -66.43
C ALA A 477 -147.46 -72.84 -66.86
N ALA A 478 -147.87 -71.63 -67.25
CA ALA A 478 -146.96 -70.56 -67.65
C ALA A 478 -146.17 -69.96 -66.47
N GLU A 479 -146.76 -69.96 -65.27
CA GLU A 479 -146.14 -69.39 -64.07
C GLU A 479 -145.01 -70.27 -63.51
N GLU A 480 -145.15 -71.60 -63.60
CA GLU A 480 -144.12 -72.56 -63.18
C GLU A 480 -142.85 -72.46 -64.03
N GLN A 481 -143.01 -72.20 -65.33
CA GLN A 481 -141.88 -72.08 -66.25
C GLN A 481 -141.06 -70.79 -66.00
N ASN A 482 -141.72 -69.69 -65.59
CA ASN A 482 -141.04 -68.45 -65.20
C ASN A 482 -140.19 -68.62 -63.92
N LEU A 483 -140.68 -69.35 -62.92
CA LEU A 483 -139.94 -69.59 -61.67
C LEU A 483 -138.66 -70.43 -61.88
N LEU A 484 -138.65 -71.32 -62.87
CA LEU A 484 -137.45 -72.08 -63.22
C LEU A 484 -136.36 -71.20 -63.85
N TYR A 485 -136.73 -70.19 -64.64
CA TYR A 485 -135.78 -69.21 -65.18
C TYR A 485 -135.17 -68.35 -64.06
N GLU A 486 -135.98 -67.84 -63.13
CA GLU A 486 -135.48 -67.07 -61.98
C GLU A 486 -134.54 -67.90 -61.07
N GLN A 487 -134.83 -69.19 -60.87
CA GLN A 487 -133.94 -70.06 -60.10
C GLN A 487 -132.57 -70.24 -60.79
N SER A 488 -132.54 -70.30 -62.12
CA SER A 488 -131.30 -70.37 -62.90
C SER A 488 -130.48 -69.09 -62.75
N ASP A 489 -131.13 -67.93 -62.84
CA ASP A 489 -130.46 -66.62 -62.73
C ASP A 489 -129.88 -66.40 -61.33
N LEU A 490 -130.62 -66.74 -60.27
CA LEU A 490 -130.13 -66.66 -58.90
C LEU A 490 -128.92 -67.60 -58.64
N ARG A 491 -128.85 -68.75 -59.31
CA ARG A 491 -127.66 -69.63 -59.24
C ARG A 491 -126.43 -68.98 -59.85
N ILE A 492 -126.57 -68.26 -60.95
CA ILE A 492 -125.48 -67.52 -61.58
C ILE A 492 -125.00 -66.42 -60.62
N GLU A 493 -125.93 -65.66 -60.04
CA GLU A 493 -125.60 -64.58 -59.10
C GLU A 493 -124.88 -65.09 -57.84
N VAL A 494 -125.28 -66.25 -57.29
CA VAL A 494 -124.58 -66.88 -56.16
C VAL A 494 -123.14 -67.24 -56.52
N VAL A 495 -122.88 -67.75 -57.73
CA VAL A 495 -121.51 -68.05 -58.20
C VAL A 495 -120.70 -66.77 -58.33
N GLU A 496 -121.27 -65.70 -58.88
CA GLU A 496 -120.59 -64.41 -59.03
C GLU A 496 -120.27 -63.76 -57.67
N LEU A 497 -121.22 -63.77 -56.74
CA LEU A 497 -121.02 -63.27 -55.37
C LEU A 497 -119.96 -64.08 -54.62
N THR A 498 -119.94 -65.40 -54.80
CA THR A 498 -118.91 -66.27 -54.21
C THR A 498 -117.52 -65.92 -54.74
N ARG A 499 -117.39 -65.67 -56.06
CA ARG A 499 -116.14 -65.22 -56.68
C ARG A 499 -115.69 -63.85 -56.15
N LEU A 500 -116.61 -62.88 -56.04
CA LEU A 500 -116.34 -61.56 -55.48
C LEU A 500 -115.90 -61.64 -54.00
N ALA A 501 -116.54 -62.49 -53.20
CA ALA A 501 -116.17 -62.73 -51.81
C ALA A 501 -114.76 -63.31 -51.69
N ALA A 502 -114.38 -64.25 -52.56
CA ALA A 502 -113.02 -64.80 -52.63
C ALA A 502 -111.98 -63.72 -52.99
N ILE A 503 -112.22 -62.91 -54.03
CA ILE A 503 -111.33 -61.79 -54.39
C ILE A 503 -111.18 -60.80 -53.22
N LYS A 504 -112.26 -60.48 -52.52
CA LYS A 504 -112.20 -59.58 -51.35
C LYS A 504 -111.50 -60.21 -50.15
N ALA A 505 -111.55 -61.52 -49.98
CA ALA A 505 -110.76 -62.24 -49.00
C ALA A 505 -109.27 -62.16 -49.33
N ASP A 506 -108.88 -62.42 -50.58
CA ASP A 506 -107.49 -62.33 -51.05
C ASP A 506 -106.94 -60.90 -50.95
N GLU A 507 -107.71 -59.88 -51.35
CA GLU A 507 -107.33 -58.47 -51.18
C GLU A 507 -107.10 -58.10 -49.70
N ARG A 508 -107.96 -58.60 -48.80
CA ARG A 508 -107.82 -58.36 -47.36
C ARG A 508 -106.55 -59.01 -46.84
N GLU A 509 -106.27 -60.25 -47.24
CA GLU A 509 -105.07 -60.97 -46.80
C GLU A 509 -103.79 -60.35 -47.36
N GLN A 510 -103.82 -59.91 -48.62
CA GLN A 510 -102.71 -59.19 -49.24
C GLN A 510 -102.44 -57.86 -48.50
N LYS A 511 -103.48 -57.07 -48.21
CA LYS A 511 -103.35 -55.82 -47.44
C LYS A 511 -102.85 -56.07 -46.02
N ALA A 512 -103.27 -57.15 -45.36
CA ALA A 512 -102.76 -57.52 -44.04
C ALA A 512 -101.26 -57.86 -44.09
N ARG A 513 -100.82 -58.63 -45.11
CA ARG A 513 -99.39 -58.92 -45.32
C ARG A 513 -98.58 -57.67 -45.67
N ASP A 514 -99.12 -56.76 -46.47
CA ASP A 514 -98.46 -55.50 -46.80
C ASP A 514 -98.37 -54.58 -45.58
N PHE A 515 -99.42 -54.52 -44.75
CA PHE A 515 -99.41 -53.81 -43.47
C PHE A 515 -98.35 -54.38 -42.52
N MET A 516 -98.29 -55.70 -42.31
CA MET A 516 -97.27 -56.32 -41.46
C MET A 516 -95.85 -56.04 -41.98
N ARG A 517 -95.63 -56.09 -43.30
CA ARG A 517 -94.33 -55.75 -43.89
C ARG A 517 -93.96 -54.28 -43.67
N ALA A 518 -94.92 -53.36 -43.80
CA ALA A 518 -94.70 -51.93 -43.52
C ALA A 518 -94.44 -51.69 -42.03
N GLU A 519 -95.18 -52.36 -41.15
CA GLU A 519 -95.03 -52.28 -39.70
C GLU A 519 -93.67 -52.80 -39.23
N MET A 520 -93.21 -53.94 -39.76
CA MET A 520 -91.85 -54.44 -39.48
C MET A 520 -90.76 -53.47 -39.95
N LYS A 521 -90.92 -52.86 -41.14
CA LYS A 521 -89.97 -51.85 -41.64
C LYS A 521 -89.97 -50.60 -40.77
N TYR A 522 -91.14 -50.15 -40.32
CA TYR A 522 -91.26 -49.02 -39.40
C TYR A 522 -90.55 -49.30 -38.08
N HIS A 523 -90.79 -50.46 -37.45
CA HIS A 523 -90.12 -50.83 -36.20
C HIS A 523 -88.59 -50.88 -36.35
N ARG A 524 -88.07 -51.48 -37.43
CA ARG A 524 -86.63 -51.47 -37.73
C ARG A 524 -86.08 -50.05 -37.88
N ALA A 525 -86.78 -49.18 -38.62
CA ALA A 525 -86.36 -47.79 -38.79
C ALA A 525 -86.37 -47.01 -37.45
N VAL A 526 -87.31 -47.30 -36.55
CA VAL A 526 -87.36 -46.71 -35.20
C VAL A 526 -86.20 -47.20 -34.34
N GLU A 527 -85.87 -48.50 -34.38
CA GLU A 527 -84.71 -49.06 -33.69
C GLU A 527 -83.39 -48.46 -34.21
N ASP A 528 -83.23 -48.37 -35.53
CA ASP A 528 -82.08 -47.72 -36.18
C ASP A 528 -81.98 -46.24 -35.79
N LEU A 529 -83.10 -45.50 -35.77
CA LEU A 529 -83.12 -44.13 -35.31
C LEU A 529 -82.64 -44.02 -33.85
N LYS A 530 -83.12 -44.91 -32.97
CA LYS A 530 -82.72 -44.95 -31.57
C LYS A 530 -81.22 -45.24 -31.40
N THR A 531 -80.67 -46.19 -32.14
CA THR A 531 -79.23 -46.49 -32.10
C THR A 531 -78.39 -45.32 -32.62
N LYS A 532 -78.82 -44.67 -33.71
CA LYS A 532 -78.15 -43.47 -34.23
C LYS A 532 -78.22 -42.31 -33.24
N GLN A 533 -79.35 -42.14 -32.55
CA GLN A 533 -79.49 -41.08 -31.54
C GLN A 533 -78.59 -41.31 -30.33
N LEU A 534 -78.41 -42.56 -29.90
CA LEU A 534 -77.42 -42.92 -28.87
C LEU A 534 -75.98 -42.65 -29.35
N GLN A 535 -75.64 -43.01 -30.59
CA GLN A 535 -74.31 -42.70 -31.16
C GLN A 535 -74.05 -41.18 -31.21
N ILE A 536 -75.05 -40.37 -31.59
CA ILE A 536 -74.94 -38.91 -31.59
C ILE A 536 -74.69 -38.38 -30.18
N GLN A 537 -75.41 -38.88 -29.17
CA GLN A 537 -75.20 -38.49 -27.77
C GLN A 537 -73.79 -38.84 -27.28
N ASP A 538 -73.29 -40.03 -27.60
CA ASP A 538 -71.93 -40.44 -27.23
C ASP A 538 -70.87 -39.57 -27.92
N HIS A 539 -71.05 -39.25 -29.20
CA HIS A 539 -70.15 -38.33 -29.90
C HIS A 539 -70.20 -36.91 -29.34
N GLN A 540 -71.38 -36.41 -28.95
CA GLN A 540 -71.53 -35.11 -28.28
C GLN A 540 -70.81 -35.08 -26.93
N LYS A 541 -70.93 -36.15 -26.13
CA LYS A 541 -70.17 -36.29 -24.87
C LYS A 541 -68.66 -36.28 -25.12
N LYS A 542 -68.17 -37.08 -26.07
CA LYS A 542 -66.74 -37.10 -26.45
C LYS A 542 -66.24 -35.74 -26.93
N PHE A 543 -67.07 -35.01 -27.68
CA PHE A 543 -66.74 -33.65 -28.13
C PHE A 543 -66.65 -32.67 -26.96
N GLN A 544 -67.60 -32.72 -26.01
CA GLN A 544 -67.56 -31.91 -24.80
C GLN A 544 -66.34 -32.22 -23.93
N GLU A 545 -66.03 -33.50 -23.73
CA GLU A 545 -64.81 -33.93 -23.02
C GLU A 545 -63.54 -33.41 -23.71
N MET A 546 -63.47 -33.50 -25.04
CA MET A 546 -62.33 -32.97 -25.79
C MET A 546 -62.22 -31.45 -25.69
N GLN A 547 -63.34 -30.72 -25.73
CA GLN A 547 -63.33 -29.28 -25.49
C GLN A 547 -62.88 -28.90 -24.08
N LEU A 548 -63.28 -29.66 -23.06
CA LEU A 548 -62.81 -29.45 -21.69
C LEU A 548 -61.30 -29.68 -21.60
N LYS A 549 -60.80 -30.78 -22.16
CA LYS A 549 -59.35 -31.06 -22.23
C LYS A 549 -58.59 -29.95 -22.96
N LEU A 550 -59.11 -29.46 -24.08
CA LEU A 550 -58.49 -28.36 -24.82
C LEU A 550 -58.41 -27.07 -23.97
N LYS A 551 -59.46 -26.76 -23.22
CA LYS A 551 -59.47 -25.62 -22.29
C LYS A 551 -58.49 -25.81 -21.14
N GLU A 552 -58.36 -27.02 -20.60
CA GLU A 552 -57.36 -27.36 -19.58
C GLU A 552 -55.94 -27.22 -20.11
N PHE A 553 -55.66 -27.70 -21.32
CA PHE A 553 -54.36 -27.51 -21.97
C PHE A 553 -54.03 -26.05 -22.25
N ALA A 554 -55.01 -25.24 -22.68
CA ALA A 554 -54.81 -23.80 -22.87
C ALA A 554 -54.42 -23.12 -21.55
N LYS A 555 -55.12 -23.43 -20.46
CA LYS A 555 -54.76 -22.91 -19.12
C LYS A 555 -53.36 -23.36 -18.70
N LEU A 556 -53.01 -24.63 -18.91
CA LEU A 556 -51.69 -25.14 -18.57
C LEU A 556 -50.60 -24.44 -19.39
N TYR A 557 -50.84 -24.20 -20.67
CA TYR A 557 -49.94 -23.44 -21.54
C TYR A 557 -49.74 -22.01 -21.03
N ASP A 558 -50.79 -21.33 -20.60
CA ASP A 558 -50.69 -19.97 -20.03
C ASP A 558 -49.85 -19.97 -18.75
N VAL A 559 -50.02 -20.97 -17.87
CA VAL A 559 -49.19 -21.13 -16.67
C VAL A 559 -47.72 -21.33 -17.05
N ILE A 560 -47.42 -22.27 -17.95
CA ILE A 560 -46.05 -22.54 -18.41
C ILE A 560 -45.43 -21.30 -19.07
N LYS A 561 -46.20 -20.57 -19.88
CA LYS A 561 -45.75 -19.33 -20.52
C LYS A 561 -45.44 -18.25 -19.48
N ASN A 562 -46.27 -18.10 -18.45
CA ASN A 562 -46.04 -17.17 -17.37
C ASN A 562 -44.79 -17.56 -16.54
N GLU A 563 -44.60 -18.84 -16.24
CA GLU A 563 -43.40 -19.33 -15.57
C GLU A 563 -42.14 -19.13 -16.42
N ARG A 564 -42.20 -19.42 -17.72
CA ARG A 564 -41.10 -19.13 -18.66
C ARG A 564 -40.73 -17.65 -18.63
N ASN A 565 -41.72 -16.76 -18.72
CA ASN A 565 -41.48 -15.31 -18.66
C ASN A 565 -40.87 -14.88 -17.32
N LYS A 566 -41.34 -15.46 -16.21
CA LYS A 566 -40.76 -15.22 -14.88
C LYS A 566 -39.29 -15.66 -14.81
N CYS A 567 -38.97 -16.86 -15.32
CA CYS A 567 -37.60 -17.35 -15.39
C CYS A 567 -36.71 -16.47 -16.26
N VAL A 568 -37.20 -16.03 -17.42
CA VAL A 568 -36.46 -15.09 -18.30
C VAL A 568 -36.18 -13.77 -17.58
N ASN A 569 -37.17 -13.19 -16.89
CA ASN A 569 -36.99 -11.97 -16.12
C ASN A 569 -35.99 -12.14 -14.97
N LEU A 570 -36.03 -13.29 -14.28
CA LEU A 570 -35.05 -13.62 -13.23
C LEU A 570 -33.64 -13.78 -13.79
N ILE A 571 -33.49 -14.45 -14.93
CA ILE A 571 -32.21 -14.59 -15.63
C ILE A 571 -31.68 -13.22 -16.05
N GLN A 572 -32.52 -12.36 -16.62
CA GLN A 572 -32.13 -11.01 -17.04
C GLN A 572 -31.70 -10.17 -15.84
N THR A 573 -32.50 -10.17 -14.76
CA THR A 573 -32.17 -9.44 -13.52
C THR A 573 -30.88 -9.96 -12.89
N SER A 574 -30.68 -11.28 -12.85
CA SER A 574 -29.46 -11.90 -12.34
C SER A 574 -28.24 -11.55 -13.21
N THR A 575 -28.40 -11.54 -14.53
CA THR A 575 -27.34 -11.21 -15.48
C THR A 575 -26.94 -9.73 -15.35
N GLN A 576 -27.93 -8.83 -15.24
CA GLN A 576 -27.68 -7.41 -14.99
C GLN A 576 -26.95 -7.20 -13.66
N LYS A 577 -27.41 -7.80 -12.56
CA LYS A 577 -26.73 -7.73 -11.25
C LYS A 577 -25.30 -8.28 -11.31
N SER A 578 -25.07 -9.35 -12.08
CA SER A 578 -23.73 -9.90 -12.30
C SER A 578 -22.83 -8.91 -13.03
N ALA A 579 -23.35 -8.20 -14.03
CA ALA A 579 -22.60 -7.16 -14.76
C ALA A 579 -22.28 -5.96 -13.86
N GLU A 580 -23.26 -5.45 -13.11
CA GLU A 580 -23.08 -4.36 -12.12
C GLU A 580 -22.04 -4.74 -11.07
N MET A 581 -22.07 -5.97 -10.55
CA MET A 581 -21.09 -6.44 -9.57
C MET A 581 -19.67 -6.55 -10.19
N LYS A 582 -19.55 -7.00 -11.45
CA LYS A 582 -18.27 -7.02 -12.16
C LYS A 582 -17.70 -5.61 -12.35
N GLU A 583 -18.54 -4.64 -12.67
CA GLU A 583 -18.14 -3.24 -12.79
C GLU A 583 -17.71 -2.66 -11.44
N LYS A 584 -18.46 -2.96 -10.36
CA LYS A 584 -18.07 -2.60 -9.00
C LYS A 584 -16.71 -3.19 -8.60
N ILE A 585 -16.45 -4.45 -8.95
CA ILE A 585 -15.13 -5.09 -8.72
C ILE A 585 -14.03 -4.36 -9.47
N LYS A 586 -14.25 -3.95 -10.73
CA LYS A 586 -13.27 -3.17 -11.50
C LYS A 586 -12.99 -1.80 -10.87
N ILE A 587 -14.02 -1.10 -10.42
CA ILE A 587 -13.88 0.19 -9.74
C ILE A 587 -13.04 0.03 -8.46
N LEU A 588 -13.37 -0.96 -7.63
CA LEU A 588 -12.61 -1.24 -6.41
C LEU A 588 -11.16 -1.68 -6.71
N HIS A 589 -10.93 -2.39 -7.80
CA HIS A 589 -9.58 -2.76 -8.23
C HIS A 589 -8.76 -1.52 -8.60
N ASN A 590 -9.33 -0.61 -9.39
CA ASN A 590 -8.69 0.66 -9.73
C ASN A 590 -8.41 1.50 -8.47
N GLU A 591 -9.34 1.51 -7.51
CA GLU A 591 -9.15 2.23 -6.24
C GLU A 591 -8.02 1.62 -5.41
N ILE A 592 -7.91 0.28 -5.37
CA ILE A 592 -6.77 -0.41 -4.75
C ILE A 592 -5.46 -0.03 -5.46
N GLU A 593 -5.43 0.05 -6.79
CA GLU A 593 -4.24 0.45 -7.54
C GLU A 593 -3.83 1.90 -7.24
N ILE A 594 -4.78 2.84 -7.25
CA ILE A 594 -4.55 4.24 -6.88
C ILE A 594 -3.98 4.33 -5.45
N LEU A 595 -4.58 3.61 -4.50
CA LEU A 595 -4.09 3.57 -3.12
C LEU A 595 -2.69 2.96 -3.02
N ARG A 596 -2.39 1.89 -3.78
CA ARG A 596 -1.04 1.32 -3.84
C ARG A 596 -0.02 2.32 -4.37
N THR A 597 -0.32 3.02 -5.47
CA THR A 597 0.57 4.06 -6.00
C THR A 597 0.78 5.19 -5.00
N ALA A 598 -0.28 5.62 -4.30
CA ALA A 598 -0.19 6.64 -3.26
C ALA A 598 0.70 6.19 -2.08
N VAL A 599 0.55 4.94 -1.61
CA VAL A 599 1.40 4.36 -0.57
C VAL A 599 2.85 4.30 -1.02
N MET A 600 3.13 3.81 -2.23
CA MET A 600 4.48 3.76 -2.78
C MET A 600 5.13 5.15 -2.89
N GLN A 601 4.35 6.17 -3.27
CA GLN A 601 4.85 7.54 -3.32
C GLN A 601 5.16 8.08 -1.92
N LYS A 602 4.29 7.82 -0.93
CA LYS A 602 4.53 8.20 0.47
C LYS A 602 5.75 7.49 1.06
N ASP A 603 5.99 6.23 0.71
CA ASP A 603 7.19 5.50 1.14
C ASP A 603 8.47 6.08 0.53
N LYS A 604 8.45 6.45 -0.76
CA LYS A 604 9.57 7.15 -1.41
C LYS A 604 9.85 8.49 -0.73
N ASP A 605 8.82 9.27 -0.44
CA ASP A 605 8.96 10.55 0.26
C ASP A 605 9.52 10.34 1.67
N LEU A 606 9.01 9.35 2.41
CA LEU A 606 9.49 9.00 3.75
C LEU A 606 10.97 8.59 3.72
N GLN A 607 11.39 7.79 2.74
CA GLN A 607 12.79 7.40 2.56
C GLN A 607 13.67 8.63 2.27
N LYS A 608 13.21 9.55 1.41
CA LYS A 608 13.89 10.83 1.15
C LYS A 608 14.03 11.68 2.41
N TYR A 609 13.00 11.76 3.24
CA TYR A 609 13.07 12.47 4.53
C TYR A 609 13.99 11.78 5.54
N ARG A 610 14.00 10.45 5.60
CA ARG A 610 14.93 9.68 6.44
C ARG A 610 16.38 9.95 6.07
N LEU A 611 16.71 9.95 4.77
CA LEU A 611 18.05 10.29 4.29
C LEU A 611 18.44 11.74 4.61
N LYS A 612 17.53 12.71 4.39
CA LYS A 612 17.76 14.11 4.77
C LYS A 612 18.03 14.26 6.28
N ARG A 613 17.26 13.57 7.12
CA ARG A 613 17.45 13.57 8.58
C ARG A 613 18.79 12.94 8.97
N MET A 614 19.18 11.83 8.35
CA MET A 614 20.49 11.21 8.58
C MET A 614 21.62 12.18 8.22
N ASN A 615 21.57 12.79 7.04
CA ASN A 615 22.57 13.78 6.62
C ASN A 615 22.63 14.98 7.57
N ALA A 616 21.48 15.48 8.04
CA ALA A 616 21.43 16.57 9.01
C ALA A 616 22.05 16.19 10.37
N ILE A 617 21.87 14.94 10.82
CA ILE A 617 22.49 14.42 12.05
C ILE A 617 24.01 14.37 11.87
N VAL A 618 24.50 13.80 10.77
CA VAL A 618 25.94 13.72 10.47
C VAL A 618 26.58 15.11 10.40
N MET A 619 25.94 16.06 9.69
CA MET A 619 26.40 17.44 9.62
C MET A 619 26.42 18.11 10.99
N ARG A 620 25.37 17.94 11.80
CA ARG A 620 25.31 18.48 13.17
C ARG A 620 26.45 17.94 14.03
N ASP A 621 26.72 16.64 13.96
CA ASP A 621 27.75 16.01 14.79
C ASP A 621 29.16 16.40 14.33
N SER A 622 29.37 16.54 13.02
CA SER A 622 30.59 17.14 12.46
C SER A 622 30.81 18.57 12.98
N MET A 623 29.78 19.42 12.92
CA MET A 623 29.86 20.81 13.40
C MET A 623 30.08 20.89 14.92
N ARG A 624 29.47 19.98 15.70
CA ARG A 624 29.72 19.89 17.15
C ARG A 624 31.16 19.48 17.47
N ASN A 625 31.71 18.53 16.71
CA ASN A 625 33.11 18.13 16.86
C ASN A 625 34.06 19.29 16.51
N GLU A 626 33.77 20.04 15.44
CA GLU A 626 34.57 21.20 15.08
C GLU A 626 34.47 22.30 16.15
N LEU A 627 33.27 22.59 16.66
CA LEU A 627 33.09 23.53 17.77
C LEU A 627 33.88 23.12 19.01
N ALA A 628 33.88 21.83 19.37
CA ALA A 628 34.64 21.32 20.51
C ALA A 628 36.16 21.47 20.32
N LYS A 629 36.67 21.27 19.09
CA LYS A 629 38.09 21.53 18.77
C LYS A 629 38.43 23.01 18.90
N GLN A 630 37.59 23.88 18.35
CA GLN A 630 37.79 25.33 18.43
C GLN A 630 37.76 25.82 19.89
N GLN A 631 36.86 25.28 20.73
CA GLN A 631 36.81 25.58 22.16
C GLN A 631 38.10 25.20 22.89
N ARG A 632 38.64 24.00 22.64
CA ARG A 632 39.94 23.59 23.23
C ARG A 632 41.07 24.51 22.80
N LEU A 633 41.13 24.88 21.51
CA LEU A 633 42.15 25.78 20.99
C LEU A 633 42.02 27.18 21.61
N GLU A 634 40.80 27.66 21.83
CA GLU A 634 40.55 28.93 22.52
C GLU A 634 41.03 28.88 23.99
N GLU A 635 40.77 27.77 24.70
CA GLU A 635 41.25 27.54 26.06
C GLU A 635 42.77 27.54 26.14
N GLU A 636 43.47 26.80 25.25
CA GLU A 636 44.93 26.80 25.18
C GLU A 636 45.49 28.22 24.90
N MET A 637 44.86 28.98 24.01
CA MET A 637 45.27 30.36 23.72
C MET A 637 44.97 31.33 24.87
N ARG A 638 43.93 31.04 25.67
CA ARG A 638 43.61 31.77 26.90
C ARG A 638 44.66 31.51 27.98
N GLU A 639 45.05 30.25 28.19
CA GLU A 639 46.12 29.87 29.11
C GLU A 639 47.46 30.51 28.72
N LYS A 640 47.83 30.48 27.44
CA LYS A 640 49.03 31.18 26.95
C LYS A 640 48.99 32.68 27.22
N ARG A 641 47.84 33.33 27.05
CA ARG A 641 47.66 34.76 27.38
C ARG A 641 47.83 35.02 28.87
N GLU A 642 47.25 34.19 29.73
CA GLU A 642 47.41 34.35 31.18
C GLU A 642 48.85 34.11 31.63
N GLN A 643 49.53 33.13 31.03
CA GLN A 643 50.96 32.92 31.26
C GLN A 643 51.79 34.14 30.86
N GLN A 644 51.56 34.70 29.67
CA GLN A 644 52.24 35.91 29.21
C GLN A 644 51.95 37.12 30.11
N LYS A 645 50.73 37.29 30.63
CA LYS A 645 50.41 38.34 31.61
C LYS A 645 51.20 38.18 32.91
N MET A 646 51.36 36.95 33.40
CA MET A 646 52.17 36.68 34.59
C MET A 646 53.64 37.03 34.34
N ASP A 647 54.19 36.65 33.18
CA ASP A 647 55.57 36.97 32.80
C ASP A 647 55.79 38.48 32.64
N MET A 648 54.85 39.20 32.01
CA MET A 648 54.87 40.67 31.93
C MET A 648 54.86 41.31 33.33
N SER A 649 54.03 40.79 34.24
CA SER A 649 53.98 41.30 35.62
C SER A 649 55.31 41.09 36.36
N LYS A 650 55.95 39.94 36.15
CA LYS A 650 57.27 39.63 36.72
C LYS A 650 58.37 40.53 36.15
N LEU A 651 58.37 40.75 34.83
CA LEU A 651 59.30 41.64 34.16
C LEU A 651 59.11 43.09 34.64
N ASN A 652 57.88 43.57 34.74
CA ASN A 652 57.59 44.89 35.28
C ASN A 652 58.06 45.04 36.74
N LEU A 653 57.91 44.02 37.58
CA LEU A 653 58.46 44.04 38.94
C LEU A 653 59.98 44.17 38.93
N MET A 654 60.68 43.43 38.05
CA MET A 654 62.14 43.54 37.92
C MET A 654 62.58 44.91 37.40
N ILE A 655 61.84 45.49 36.44
CA ILE A 655 62.09 46.85 35.95
C ILE A 655 61.95 47.85 37.09
N ASN A 656 60.85 47.80 37.84
CA ASN A 656 60.61 48.70 38.98
C ASN A 656 61.72 48.58 40.05
N GLN A 657 62.18 47.35 40.35
CA GLN A 657 63.30 47.12 41.26
C GLN A 657 64.61 47.70 40.72
N GLY A 658 64.89 47.52 39.42
CA GLY A 658 66.05 48.09 38.75
C GLY A 658 66.04 49.62 38.76
N GLU A 659 64.90 50.23 38.48
CA GLU A 659 64.70 51.68 38.56
C GLU A 659 64.92 52.20 39.98
N GLU A 660 64.38 51.53 41.00
CA GLU A 660 64.58 51.90 42.40
C GLU A 660 66.07 51.84 42.79
N GLN A 661 66.78 50.79 42.37
CA GLN A 661 68.23 50.68 42.57
C GLN A 661 69.01 51.78 41.85
N MET A 662 68.63 52.12 40.61
CA MET A 662 69.23 53.21 39.85
C MET A 662 69.04 54.55 40.57
N VAL A 663 67.84 54.82 41.09
CA VAL A 663 67.55 56.03 41.88
C VAL A 663 68.39 56.06 43.16
N LYS A 664 68.49 54.95 43.89
CA LYS A 664 69.35 54.84 45.08
C LYS A 664 70.81 55.11 44.74
N LEU A 665 71.30 54.60 43.62
CA LEU A 665 72.67 54.82 43.16
C LEU A 665 72.92 56.29 42.80
N ARG A 666 72.00 56.93 42.04
CA ARG A 666 72.08 58.36 41.71
C ARG A 666 72.17 59.23 42.97
N LYS A 667 71.31 58.98 43.98
CA LYS A 667 71.34 59.68 45.26
C LYS A 667 72.67 59.49 46.01
N ARG A 668 73.24 58.28 46.01
CA ARG A 668 74.57 58.03 46.61
C ARG A 668 75.67 58.80 45.86
N TYR A 669 75.62 58.81 44.54
CA TYR A 669 76.59 59.49 43.71
C TYR A 669 76.53 61.01 43.93
N GLU A 670 75.33 61.58 43.94
CA GLU A 670 75.08 63.00 44.25
C GLU A 670 75.64 63.37 45.62
N LYS A 671 75.36 62.56 46.65
CA LYS A 671 75.92 62.76 48.00
C LYS A 671 77.46 62.71 48.01
N ASN A 672 78.07 61.80 47.26
CA ASN A 672 79.53 61.72 47.15
C ASN A 672 80.13 62.93 46.42
N VAL A 673 79.47 63.40 45.36
CA VAL A 673 79.86 64.64 44.66
C VAL A 673 79.76 65.83 45.62
N GLN A 674 78.68 65.93 46.40
CA GLN A 674 78.52 66.96 47.41
C GLN A 674 79.64 66.90 48.45
N HIS A 675 79.92 65.72 49.03
CA HIS A 675 81.05 65.54 49.96
C HIS A 675 82.41 65.91 49.36
N ARG A 676 82.64 65.57 48.09
CA ARG A 676 83.87 65.94 47.37
C ARG A 676 83.96 67.46 47.22
N ASN A 677 82.88 68.11 46.81
CA ASN A 677 82.83 69.56 46.63
C ASN A 677 83.03 70.28 47.98
N ASP A 678 82.36 69.85 49.04
CA ASP A 678 82.53 70.39 50.40
C ASP A 678 83.98 70.27 50.88
N ARG A 679 84.62 69.12 50.61
CA ARG A 679 86.03 68.91 50.94
C ARG A 679 86.95 69.75 50.06
N GLY A 680 86.58 69.97 48.80
CA GLY A 680 87.26 70.90 47.89
C GLY A 680 87.25 72.33 48.43
N VAL A 681 86.08 72.82 48.87
CA VAL A 681 85.93 74.14 49.51
C VAL A 681 86.83 74.25 50.74
N LYS A 682 86.76 73.27 51.66
CA LYS A 682 87.62 73.25 52.86
C LYS A 682 89.12 73.24 52.55
N LEU A 683 89.52 72.60 51.45
CA LEU A 683 90.92 72.58 51.03
C LEU A 683 91.36 73.94 50.50
N ILE A 684 90.48 74.63 49.76
CA ILE A 684 90.72 76.00 49.29
C ILE A 684 90.85 76.94 50.49
N GLU A 685 89.90 76.92 51.43
CA GLU A 685 89.94 77.71 52.67
C GLU A 685 91.25 77.50 53.43
N ARG A 686 91.66 76.23 53.62
CA ARG A 686 92.92 75.91 54.31
C ARG A 686 94.16 76.35 53.52
N ASN A 687 94.10 76.33 52.19
CA ASN A 687 95.20 76.82 51.36
C ASN A 687 95.31 78.36 51.41
N GLU A 688 94.17 79.06 51.45
CA GLU A 688 94.13 80.50 51.69
C GLU A 688 94.71 80.87 53.05
N GLU A 689 94.37 80.11 54.12
CA GLU A 689 94.99 80.27 55.44
C GLU A 689 96.53 80.12 55.37
N VAL A 690 97.03 79.11 54.65
CA VAL A 690 98.47 78.89 54.45
C VAL A 690 99.11 80.05 53.69
N CYS A 691 98.48 80.56 52.63
CA CYS A 691 98.96 81.73 51.90
C CYS A 691 99.05 82.96 52.80
N VAL A 692 98.03 83.21 53.63
CA VAL A 692 98.05 84.30 54.63
C VAL A 692 99.20 84.11 55.63
N PHE A 693 99.46 82.88 56.08
CA PHE A 693 100.60 82.62 56.97
C PHE A 693 101.95 82.84 56.28
N CYS A 694 102.13 82.41 55.04
CA CYS A 694 103.35 82.67 54.28
C CYS A 694 103.61 84.18 54.10
N GLU A 695 102.57 84.95 53.78
CA GLU A 695 102.66 86.41 53.67
C GLU A 695 103.07 87.03 55.01
N LYS A 696 102.47 86.56 56.12
CA LYS A 696 102.80 87.00 57.47
C LYS A 696 104.25 86.69 57.83
N VAL A 697 104.74 85.48 57.50
CA VAL A 697 106.15 85.09 57.69
C VAL A 697 107.07 85.97 56.85
N ASN A 698 106.73 86.23 55.58
CA ASN A 698 107.53 87.12 54.72
C ASN A 698 107.62 88.54 55.27
N ILE A 699 106.52 89.10 55.78
CA ILE A 699 106.51 90.42 56.44
C ILE A 699 107.41 90.39 57.68
N GLN A 700 107.32 89.33 58.50
CA GLN A 700 108.16 89.17 59.69
C GLN A 700 109.65 89.05 59.33
N ASP A 701 110.01 88.27 58.31
CA ASP A 701 111.38 88.14 57.81
C ASP A 701 111.91 89.48 57.28
N GLN A 702 111.08 90.25 56.57
CA GLN A 702 111.45 91.60 56.11
C GLN A 702 111.66 92.56 57.30
N MET A 703 110.82 92.49 58.33
CA MET A 703 111.01 93.26 59.56
C MET A 703 112.31 92.87 60.27
N ILE A 704 112.63 91.58 60.35
CA ILE A 704 113.89 91.09 60.94
C ILE A 704 115.09 91.61 60.15
N ARG A 705 115.08 91.49 58.81
CA ARG A 705 116.16 92.01 57.96
C ARG A 705 116.36 93.52 58.12
N ASN A 706 115.26 94.29 58.15
CA ASN A 706 115.34 95.73 58.41
C ASN A 706 115.96 96.02 59.78
N GLY A 707 115.53 95.27 60.81
CA GLY A 707 116.11 95.34 62.15
C GLY A 707 117.60 94.98 62.20
N GLU A 708 118.04 93.97 61.45
CA GLU A 708 119.46 93.59 61.34
C GLU A 708 120.30 94.69 60.66
N VAL A 709 119.77 95.35 59.63
CA VAL A 709 120.44 96.47 58.95
C VAL A 709 120.57 97.66 59.90
N GLU A 710 119.50 98.00 60.63
CA GLU A 710 119.52 99.08 61.61
C GLU A 710 120.46 98.78 62.78
N LEU A 711 120.50 97.53 63.24
CA LEU A 711 121.45 97.05 64.25
C LEU A 711 122.90 97.21 63.77
N LYS A 712 123.22 96.77 62.54
CA LYS A 712 124.57 96.94 61.96
C LYS A 712 124.97 98.41 61.83
N SER A 713 124.04 99.28 61.43
CA SER A 713 124.29 100.72 61.40
C SER A 713 124.62 101.27 62.78
N LYS A 714 123.92 100.83 63.83
CA LYS A 714 124.22 101.20 65.22
C LYS A 714 125.55 100.63 65.71
N GLU A 715 125.91 99.40 65.32
CA GLU A 715 127.24 98.82 65.61
C GLU A 715 128.37 99.60 64.92
N GLU A 716 128.16 100.09 63.69
CA GLU A 716 129.11 100.97 62.99
C GLU A 716 129.24 102.34 63.66
N GLU A 717 128.13 102.92 64.11
CA GLU A 717 128.12 104.17 64.88
C GLU A 717 128.91 104.01 66.19
N ILE A 718 128.73 102.90 66.90
CA ILE A 718 129.53 102.55 68.09
C ILE A 718 131.01 102.43 67.73
N ARG A 719 131.37 101.68 66.68
CA ARG A 719 132.76 101.56 66.21
C ARG A 719 133.40 102.91 65.88
N PHE A 720 132.65 103.81 65.25
CA PHE A 720 133.12 105.15 64.92
C PHE A 720 133.40 105.98 66.18
N LEU A 721 132.48 105.94 67.16
CA LEU A 721 132.67 106.62 68.44
C LEU A 721 133.85 106.04 69.24
N GLU A 722 134.08 104.73 69.17
CA GLU A 722 135.26 104.09 69.77
C GLU A 722 136.57 104.59 69.13
N LEU A 723 136.60 104.76 67.80
CA LEU A 723 137.76 105.29 67.08
C LEU A 723 138.04 106.75 67.48
N GLN A 724 137.00 107.60 67.54
CA GLN A 724 137.13 108.98 68.02
C GLN A 724 137.68 109.03 69.46
N SER A 725 137.19 108.16 70.33
CA SER A 725 137.68 108.03 71.71
C SER A 725 139.17 107.65 71.78
N GLN A 726 139.64 106.79 70.87
CA GLN A 726 141.06 106.44 70.78
C GLN A 726 141.92 107.58 70.24
N GLU A 727 141.45 108.35 69.26
CA GLU A 727 142.17 109.50 68.70
C GLU A 727 142.36 110.61 69.74
N GLU A 728 141.30 110.93 70.51
CA GLU A 728 141.38 111.88 71.63
C GLU A 728 142.38 111.43 72.70
N LYS A 729 142.37 110.14 73.07
CA LYS A 729 143.37 109.57 73.99
C LYS A 729 144.80 109.75 73.46
N ARG A 730 145.02 109.63 72.15
CA ARG A 730 146.34 109.82 71.51
C ARG A 730 146.78 111.29 71.52
N SER A 731 145.86 112.22 71.28
CA SER A 731 146.11 113.67 71.37
C SER A 731 146.57 114.08 72.78
N VAL A 732 145.89 113.58 73.81
CA VAL A 732 146.26 113.81 75.22
C VAL A 732 147.65 113.29 75.56
N GLN A 733 148.04 112.12 75.02
CA GLN A 733 149.38 111.55 75.22
C GLN A 733 150.50 112.38 74.55
N LEU A 734 150.24 112.96 73.37
CA LEU A 734 151.20 113.81 72.67
C LEU A 734 151.44 115.13 73.42
N LEU A 735 150.38 115.76 73.94
CA LEU A 735 150.48 116.95 74.77
C LEU A 735 151.28 116.71 76.06
N HIS A 736 151.11 115.54 76.69
CA HIS A 736 151.89 115.16 77.88
C HIS A 736 153.40 115.05 77.60
N LYS A 737 153.82 114.63 76.40
CA LYS A 737 155.24 114.45 76.04
C LYS A 737 155.98 115.76 75.73
N ALA A 738 155.29 116.85 75.41
CA ALA A 738 155.91 118.15 75.10
C ALA A 738 156.25 119.01 76.33
N MET A 739 155.74 118.64 77.52
CA MET A 739 155.89 119.37 78.78
C MET A 739 157.34 119.60 79.27
N PRO A 740 158.27 118.63 79.17
CA PRO A 740 159.64 118.78 79.70
C PRO A 740 160.48 119.83 78.98
N ASN A 741 160.24 120.06 77.68
CA ASN A 741 160.97 121.05 76.88
C ASN A 741 160.61 122.50 77.26
N LYS A 742 159.39 122.73 77.76
CA LYS A 742 158.97 124.05 78.28
C LYS A 742 159.64 124.38 79.62
N VAL A 743 159.74 123.39 80.52
CA VAL A 743 160.35 123.54 81.85
C VAL A 743 161.88 123.77 81.78
N ASN A 744 162.55 123.23 80.76
CA ASN A 744 163.99 123.46 80.55
C ASN A 744 164.29 124.86 79.98
N MET A 745 163.44 125.40 79.08
CA MET A 745 163.57 126.77 78.59
C MET A 745 163.28 127.83 79.67
N GLU A 746 162.43 127.53 80.64
CA GLU A 746 162.19 128.40 81.82
C GLU A 746 163.39 128.40 82.80
N LYS A 747 164.19 127.32 82.85
CA LYS A 747 165.39 127.24 83.71
C LYS A 747 166.62 127.95 83.12
N GLU A 748 166.78 127.97 81.79
CA GLU A 748 167.82 128.75 81.10
C GLU A 748 167.61 130.28 81.20
N LEU A 749 166.38 130.72 81.49
CA LEU A 749 166.02 132.13 81.65
C LEU A 749 166.35 132.67 83.06
N VAL A 750 166.29 131.81 84.10
CA VAL A 750 166.54 132.20 85.50
C VAL A 750 168.04 132.32 85.83
N THR A 751 168.91 131.50 85.22
CA THR A 751 170.37 131.57 85.47
C THR A 751 171.04 132.76 84.78
N LEU A 752 170.53 133.25 83.65
CA LEU A 752 171.02 134.47 82.99
C LEU A 752 170.64 135.77 83.74
N GLN A 753 169.83 135.71 84.79
CA GLN A 753 169.24 136.89 85.44
C GLN A 753 169.81 137.24 86.83
N ILE A 754 170.79 136.48 87.38
CA ILE A 754 171.28 136.67 88.78
C ILE A 754 172.76 137.08 88.94
N GLN A 755 173.65 137.09 87.93
CA GLN A 755 175.07 137.53 88.15
C GLN A 755 175.63 138.56 87.13
N VAL A 756 174.87 139.64 86.91
CA VAL A 756 175.37 141.02 86.65
C VAL A 756 175.12 141.88 87.91
N ARG A 757 175.50 141.38 89.10
CA ARG A 757 175.54 142.22 90.32
C ARG A 757 176.48 141.67 91.38
#